data_AF-A0A970PD38-F1
#
_entry.id   AF-A0A970PD38-F1
#
_cell.length_a   1.000
_cell.length_b   1.000
_cell.length_c   1.000
_cell.angle_alpha   90.00
_cell.angle_beta   90.00
_cell.angle_gamma   90.00
#
_symmetry.space_group_name_H-M   'P 1'
#
loop_
_entity.id
_entity.type
_entity.pdbx_description
1 polymer ?
#
loop_
_entity_poly.entity_id
_entity_poly.type
_entity_poly.pdbx_seq_one_letter_code
_entity_poly.pdbx_strand_id
1 'polypeptide(L)'
;AQDQEEEKDENDLESPELKMEDDKEEDSQEGSENSDDTSDDDKDDEGKDSRQDKKDRRSNLADDDDYVTDDQLTEEELLLRLEARTRMAYRILVSKRKGIRNISVLNILFKRSLIEDNKLRFPEHLIYFSDIPFLMEALSKTNRYKKRFGAVYVKRKHNDAINFPALSQTRDPNRFNEYIEAYYETVNRIPRPSDLKYRFDKKYVYYYTRVHAPKLKRSKNDIWRQENFVTMSKLFKEIDRDVIRGLKGYRRRLIKALIRQDVDKSIRIVKMHLAYKKLRKIFRNKKALGRFLYTHVFLKRPMVKNWILFESFFGKSFSDSPKYIYEYISANLPGKYKCIWIINKRRTNIPFRHKKIKRFSIRYYYYLARCGYIVFNSRQPAWVVKREGNVFLQTWHGTPLKKLVFDIEDINSATPKYKQQVYKQSRAWDYLIAANGFSSETFKRCFLFDNTILNTGYPRNDILHSPDRDQIAAIMRRRLGIPEDKKIILYAPTWRDDEFYDKGLYKFELHLNLDLMRKVLGDEYLILIRTHYFIADSLDLSALSGFAYNVSKYDDISELYLVSDILITDYSSVFFDFANLKRPMIFFTYDLEKYRDVLRGFYIDIEREVPGPLVFTTDEVIDAIKGIDLVTKQYKERYKEFYNRFCGWEDGQASKKVVESVFKIRE
;
A
#
# COMPACT_ATOMS: atom_id res chain seq x y z
N ALA A 1 41.69 0.88 6.10
CA ALA A 1 43.02 0.30 5.86
C ALA A 1 42.81 -1.13 5.42
N GLN A 2 43.10 -1.36 4.14
CA GLN A 2 43.52 -2.58 3.46
C GLN A 2 42.73 -3.90 3.56
N ASP A 3 42.39 -4.32 2.33
CA ASP A 3 42.35 -5.68 1.80
C ASP A 3 41.11 -6.54 2.04
N GLN A 4 40.14 -6.38 1.14
CA GLN A 4 39.49 -7.47 0.42
C GLN A 4 39.10 -6.97 -0.98
N GLU A 5 40.01 -7.21 -1.92
CA GLU A 5 39.82 -7.02 -3.36
C GLU A 5 39.13 -8.25 -3.97
N GLU A 6 38.30 -7.96 -4.98
CA GLU A 6 37.90 -8.84 -6.10
C GLU A 6 36.86 -9.96 -5.87
N GLU A 7 35.58 -9.59 -5.97
CA GLU A 7 34.77 -9.86 -7.17
C GLU A 7 33.58 -8.89 -7.20
N LYS A 8 33.75 -7.77 -7.90
CA LYS A 8 32.69 -6.80 -8.19
C LYS A 8 31.87 -7.33 -9.37
N ASP A 9 30.63 -7.73 -9.12
CA ASP A 9 29.60 -7.77 -10.17
C ASP A 9 29.23 -6.31 -10.52
N GLU A 10 30.01 -5.73 -11.43
CA GLU A 10 29.65 -4.51 -12.16
C GLU A 10 28.48 -4.79 -13.13
N ASN A 11 27.60 -3.79 -13.25
CA ASN A 11 26.57 -3.61 -14.28
C ASN A 11 25.18 -4.26 -14.08
N ASP A 12 24.35 -3.60 -13.26
CA ASP A 12 22.91 -3.43 -13.55
C ASP A 12 22.49 -1.93 -13.42
N LEU A 13 23.45 -1.00 -13.56
CA LEU A 13 23.24 0.43 -13.80
C LEU A 13 23.55 0.79 -15.27
N GLU A 14 22.90 0.11 -16.20
CA GLU A 14 22.78 0.60 -17.58
C GLU A 14 21.30 0.67 -17.96
N SER A 15 20.97 1.73 -18.70
CA SER A 15 19.70 2.16 -19.29
C SER A 15 18.53 1.16 -19.30
N PRO A 16 17.27 1.61 -19.05
CA PRO A 16 16.15 0.73 -18.77
C PRO A 16 15.70 -0.04 -20.02
N GLU A 17 16.33 -1.18 -20.28
CA GLU A 17 15.62 -2.28 -20.91
C GLU A 17 14.45 -2.63 -20.00
N LEU A 18 13.24 -2.39 -20.49
CA LEU A 18 11.96 -2.64 -19.84
C LEU A 18 11.81 -4.14 -19.49
N LYS A 19 12.49 -4.57 -18.43
CA LYS A 19 12.31 -5.87 -17.76
C LYS A 19 10.97 -5.80 -17.04
N MET A 20 9.93 -6.28 -17.72
CA MET A 20 8.65 -6.64 -17.08
C MET A 20 8.88 -7.89 -16.21
N GLU A 21 9.46 -7.71 -15.01
CA GLU A 21 9.58 -8.76 -14.01
C GLU A 21 8.86 -8.39 -12.72
N ASP A 22 7.93 -9.30 -12.36
CA ASP A 22 7.24 -9.46 -11.08
C ASP A 22 6.05 -8.53 -10.72
N ASP A 23 5.11 -8.35 -11.66
CA ASP A 23 3.72 -7.91 -11.41
C ASP A 23 2.86 -8.92 -10.61
N LYS A 24 3.40 -9.63 -9.60
CA LYS A 24 2.61 -10.58 -8.78
C LYS A 24 2.28 -10.13 -7.37
N GLU A 25 2.78 -8.98 -6.91
CA GLU A 25 2.35 -8.37 -5.64
C GLU A 25 2.16 -6.84 -5.75
N GLU A 26 2.07 -6.30 -6.97
CA GLU A 26 2.15 -4.85 -7.23
C GLU A 26 0.89 -4.02 -6.91
N ASP A 27 -0.22 -4.62 -6.51
CA ASP A 27 -1.53 -3.92 -6.44
C ASP A 27 -2.09 -3.75 -5.02
N SER A 28 -1.33 -3.96 -3.96
CA SER A 28 -1.92 -4.02 -2.61
C SER A 28 -2.15 -2.69 -1.87
N GLN A 29 -1.71 -1.52 -2.36
CA GLN A 29 -1.84 -0.27 -1.56
C GLN A 29 -2.09 1.05 -2.31
N GLU A 30 -2.60 1.03 -3.54
CA GLU A 30 -3.03 2.28 -4.20
C GLU A 30 -4.56 2.38 -4.23
N GLY A 31 -5.13 2.90 -3.14
CA GLY A 31 -6.51 3.35 -3.05
C GLY A 31 -7.54 2.22 -2.98
N SER A 32 -8.25 2.12 -1.86
CA SER A 32 -9.45 1.30 -1.68
C SER A 32 -10.52 1.72 -2.69
N GLU A 33 -10.49 1.15 -3.90
CA GLU A 33 -11.62 1.07 -4.82
C GLU A 33 -11.30 -0.01 -5.87
N ASN A 34 -11.99 -1.14 -5.73
CA ASN A 34 -11.94 -2.38 -6.53
C ASN A 34 -10.85 -3.40 -6.12
N SER A 35 -11.06 -4.05 -4.98
CA SER A 35 -10.30 -5.21 -4.51
C SER A 35 -10.76 -6.57 -5.08
N ASP A 36 -11.63 -6.60 -6.09
CA ASP A 36 -12.12 -7.88 -6.63
C ASP A 36 -11.19 -8.51 -7.69
N ASP A 37 -10.23 -7.77 -8.25
CA ASP A 37 -9.66 -8.17 -9.55
C ASP A 37 -8.23 -8.74 -9.53
N THR A 38 -7.66 -9.03 -8.36
CA THR A 38 -6.28 -9.57 -8.25
C THR A 38 -6.14 -10.94 -7.59
N SER A 39 -7.25 -11.63 -7.29
CA SER A 39 -7.20 -12.97 -6.70
C SER A 39 -7.56 -14.13 -7.64
N ASP A 40 -8.11 -13.85 -8.83
CA ASP A 40 -8.64 -14.92 -9.68
C ASP A 40 -7.61 -15.60 -10.60
N ASP A 41 -6.50 -14.94 -10.94
CA ASP A 41 -5.46 -15.54 -11.80
C ASP A 41 -4.61 -16.61 -11.06
N ASP A 42 -4.63 -16.62 -9.72
CA ASP A 42 -3.96 -17.66 -8.92
C ASP A 42 -4.89 -18.81 -8.52
N LYS A 43 -6.22 -18.65 -8.59
CA LYS A 43 -7.18 -19.74 -8.30
C LYS A 43 -7.16 -20.86 -9.34
N ASP A 44 -6.81 -20.54 -10.59
CA ASP A 44 -6.79 -21.54 -11.67
C ASP A 44 -5.51 -22.41 -11.69
N ASP A 45 -4.42 -21.95 -11.05
CA ASP A 45 -3.11 -22.62 -11.06
C ASP A 45 -2.68 -23.12 -9.65
N GLU A 46 -3.25 -22.54 -8.58
CA GLU A 46 -3.20 -23.06 -7.21
C GLU A 46 -4.49 -23.81 -6.86
N GLY A 47 -4.48 -25.13 -7.10
CA GLY A 47 -5.37 -26.04 -6.37
C GLY A 47 -6.73 -26.30 -7.01
N LYS A 48 -6.75 -27.11 -8.08
CA LYS A 48 -7.70 -28.22 -8.01
C LYS A 48 -7.22 -29.11 -6.86
N ASP A 49 -7.89 -29.01 -5.71
CA ASP A 49 -7.73 -29.94 -4.60
C ASP A 49 -7.62 -31.34 -5.20
N SER A 50 -6.57 -32.07 -4.83
CA SER A 50 -6.48 -33.47 -5.23
C SER A 50 -7.71 -34.21 -4.72
N ARG A 51 -8.02 -35.39 -5.29
CA ARG A 51 -9.11 -36.22 -4.73
C ARG A 51 -8.94 -36.42 -3.22
N GLN A 52 -7.70 -36.55 -2.75
CA GLN A 52 -7.34 -36.63 -1.34
C GLN A 52 -7.66 -35.35 -0.57
N ASP A 53 -7.24 -34.18 -1.08
CA ASP A 53 -7.55 -32.90 -0.41
C ASP A 53 -9.08 -32.67 -0.30
N LYS A 54 -9.85 -33.03 -1.35
CA LYS A 54 -11.32 -32.93 -1.28
C LYS A 54 -11.94 -33.87 -0.25
N LYS A 55 -11.35 -35.05 -0.04
CA LYS A 55 -11.75 -36.02 0.98
C LYS A 55 -11.44 -35.51 2.38
N ASP A 56 -10.24 -34.96 2.59
CA ASP A 56 -9.83 -34.37 3.87
C ASP A 56 -10.73 -33.21 4.30
N ARG A 57 -11.27 -32.43 3.36
CA ARG A 57 -12.21 -31.33 3.63
C ARG A 57 -13.60 -31.79 4.07
N ARG A 58 -14.03 -32.97 3.63
CA ARG A 58 -15.39 -33.52 3.89
C ARG A 58 -15.41 -34.47 5.08
N SER A 59 -14.27 -34.66 5.74
CA SER A 59 -14.12 -35.52 6.90
C SER A 59 -14.69 -34.82 8.13
N ASN A 60 -15.98 -35.02 8.43
CA ASN A 60 -16.61 -34.51 9.66
C ASN A 60 -15.85 -34.98 10.93
N LEU A 61 -15.21 -36.16 10.86
CA LEU A 61 -14.38 -36.74 11.92
C LEU A 61 -13.22 -35.85 12.43
N ALA A 62 -12.74 -34.89 11.64
CA ALA A 62 -11.60 -34.06 12.03
C ALA A 62 -11.98 -32.85 12.89
N ASP A 63 -13.22 -32.35 12.73
CA ASP A 63 -13.69 -31.07 13.26
C ASP A 63 -14.92 -31.23 14.21
N ASP A 64 -15.34 -32.46 14.57
CA ASP A 64 -16.39 -32.66 15.57
C ASP A 64 -15.93 -32.16 16.94
N ASP A 65 -16.34 -30.92 17.25
CA ASP A 65 -16.41 -30.32 18.59
C ASP A 65 -17.62 -30.85 19.39
N ASP A 66 -18.45 -31.70 18.79
CA ASP A 66 -19.57 -32.36 19.46
C ASP A 66 -19.06 -33.42 20.44
N TYR A 67 -19.10 -33.07 21.73
CA TYR A 67 -19.22 -33.80 23.01
C TYR A 67 -18.73 -35.26 23.22
N VAL A 68 -18.25 -35.99 22.20
CA VAL A 68 -17.71 -37.34 22.34
C VAL A 68 -16.20 -37.26 22.58
N THR A 69 -15.81 -37.48 23.83
CA THR A 69 -14.40 -37.55 24.24
C THR A 69 -13.71 -38.74 23.57
N ASP A 70 -12.40 -38.63 23.29
CA ASP A 70 -11.63 -39.71 22.65
C ASP A 70 -11.78 -41.06 23.42
N ASP A 71 -12.09 -41.00 24.73
CA ASP A 71 -12.33 -42.15 25.62
C ASP A 71 -13.67 -42.90 25.41
N GLN A 72 -14.58 -42.33 24.60
CA GLN A 72 -15.91 -42.89 24.31
C GLN A 72 -16.00 -43.55 22.92
N LEU A 73 -14.91 -43.54 22.16
CA LEU A 73 -14.84 -44.12 20.81
C LEU A 73 -14.33 -45.56 20.85
N THR A 74 -14.79 -46.38 19.91
CA THR A 74 -14.16 -47.68 19.66
C THR A 74 -12.71 -47.48 19.16
N GLU A 75 -11.84 -48.48 19.31
CA GLU A 75 -10.46 -48.39 18.85
C GLU A 75 -10.36 -48.07 17.34
N GLU A 76 -11.26 -48.63 16.54
CA GLU A 76 -11.32 -48.39 15.08
C GLU A 76 -11.74 -46.94 14.76
N GLU A 77 -12.77 -46.42 15.44
CA GLU A 77 -13.21 -45.03 15.28
C GLU A 77 -12.15 -44.03 15.75
N LEU A 78 -11.48 -44.33 16.86
CA LEU A 78 -10.38 -43.51 17.36
C LEU A 78 -9.22 -43.47 16.36
N LEU A 79 -8.85 -44.61 15.77
CA LEU A 79 -7.81 -44.68 14.75
C LEU A 79 -8.18 -43.86 13.51
N LEU A 80 -9.41 -44.01 13.00
CA LEU A 80 -9.91 -43.23 11.86
C LEU A 80 -9.93 -41.73 12.15
N ARG A 81 -10.32 -41.33 13.37
CA ARG A 81 -10.31 -39.93 13.84
C ARG A 81 -8.89 -39.37 13.91
N LEU A 82 -7.94 -40.12 14.45
CA LEU A 82 -6.54 -39.73 14.52
C LEU A 82 -5.94 -39.57 13.12
N GLU A 83 -6.19 -40.50 12.20
CA GLU A 83 -5.75 -40.37 10.82
C GLU A 83 -6.35 -39.13 10.13
N ALA A 84 -7.64 -38.85 10.34
CA ALA A 84 -8.29 -37.68 9.80
C ALA A 84 -7.67 -36.38 10.32
N ARG A 85 -7.41 -36.29 11.64
CA ARG A 85 -6.71 -35.15 12.26
C ARG A 85 -5.29 -34.98 11.70
N THR A 86 -4.54 -36.07 11.53
CA THR A 86 -3.21 -36.04 10.89
C THR A 86 -3.25 -35.51 9.47
N ARG A 87 -4.17 -36.03 8.63
CA ARG A 87 -4.33 -35.55 7.24
C ARG A 87 -4.68 -34.07 7.20
N MET A 88 -5.56 -33.61 8.08
CA MET A 88 -5.94 -32.20 8.19
C MET A 88 -4.77 -31.31 8.63
N ALA A 89 -3.98 -31.76 9.61
CA ALA A 89 -2.78 -31.07 10.05
C ALA A 89 -1.75 -30.92 8.91
N TYR A 90 -1.46 -31.99 8.18
CA TYR A 90 -0.56 -31.95 7.02
C TYR A 90 -1.09 -31.04 5.92
N ARG A 91 -2.40 -31.06 5.68
CA ARG A 91 -3.03 -30.15 4.73
C ARG A 91 -2.83 -28.69 5.14
N ILE A 92 -3.08 -28.33 6.40
CA ILE A 92 -2.99 -26.95 6.89
C ILE A 92 -1.55 -26.46 6.94
N LEU A 93 -0.67 -27.26 7.55
CA LEU A 93 0.70 -26.86 7.89
C LEU A 93 1.67 -27.02 6.72
N VAL A 94 1.39 -27.93 5.77
CA VAL A 94 2.25 -28.18 4.60
C VAL A 94 1.56 -27.80 3.30
N SER A 95 0.45 -28.46 2.95
CA SER A 95 -0.13 -28.34 1.59
C SER A 95 -0.65 -26.93 1.29
N LYS A 96 -1.44 -26.32 2.19
CA LYS A 96 -2.09 -25.01 2.03
C LYS A 96 -1.15 -23.80 2.11
N ARG A 97 0.08 -23.97 2.61
CA ARG A 97 1.05 -22.85 2.68
C ARG A 97 1.38 -22.35 1.27
N LYS A 98 1.40 -21.04 1.01
CA LYS A 98 1.61 -20.54 -0.38
C LYS A 98 3.02 -20.78 -0.96
N GLY A 99 3.99 -21.24 -0.17
CA GLY A 99 5.36 -21.50 -0.63
C GLY A 99 6.10 -22.42 0.33
N ILE A 100 7.29 -22.90 -0.06
CA ILE A 100 8.07 -23.80 0.80
C ILE A 100 8.56 -23.09 2.06
N ARG A 101 9.00 -21.82 1.93
CA ARG A 101 9.39 -20.93 3.04
C ARG A 101 8.27 -20.61 4.03
N ASN A 102 7.03 -20.94 3.69
CA ASN A 102 5.86 -20.71 4.56
C ASN A 102 5.50 -21.96 5.37
N ILE A 103 6.22 -23.07 5.19
CA ILE A 103 6.25 -24.18 6.14
C ILE A 103 7.14 -23.67 7.28
N SER A 104 6.52 -23.30 8.38
CA SER A 104 7.18 -22.62 9.49
C SER A 104 6.63 -23.08 10.82
N VAL A 105 7.48 -23.09 11.83
CA VAL A 105 7.12 -23.40 13.22
C VAL A 105 6.35 -22.26 13.89
N LEU A 106 6.32 -21.07 13.27
CA LEU A 106 5.63 -19.92 13.81
C LEU A 106 4.12 -20.16 13.91
N ASN A 107 3.55 -19.78 15.05
CA ASN A 107 2.14 -20.02 15.42
C ASN A 107 1.81 -21.49 15.69
N ILE A 108 2.80 -22.27 16.11
CA ILE A 108 2.64 -23.64 16.57
C ILE A 108 3.21 -23.74 17.99
N LEU A 109 2.43 -24.32 18.90
CA LEU A 109 2.91 -24.72 20.22
C LEU A 109 3.20 -26.21 20.20
N PHE A 110 4.42 -26.58 20.58
CA PHE A 110 4.85 -27.97 20.68
C PHE A 110 4.82 -28.40 22.14
N LYS A 111 4.30 -29.61 22.41
CA LYS A 111 4.41 -30.22 23.74
C LYS A 111 5.90 -30.49 24.00
N ARG A 112 6.42 -30.06 25.15
CA ARG A 112 7.83 -30.25 25.53
C ARG A 112 8.30 -31.70 25.37
N SER A 113 7.51 -32.65 25.88
CA SER A 113 7.83 -34.08 25.79
C SER A 113 7.99 -34.57 24.34
N LEU A 114 7.19 -34.06 23.39
CA LEU A 114 7.35 -34.41 21.97
C LEU A 114 8.76 -34.07 21.45
N ILE A 115 9.31 -32.93 21.89
CA ILE A 115 10.64 -32.47 21.48
C ILE A 115 11.75 -33.29 22.16
N GLU A 116 11.62 -33.52 23.47
CA GLU A 116 12.63 -34.23 24.26
C GLU A 116 12.70 -35.72 23.93
N ASP A 117 11.55 -36.41 23.91
CA ASP A 117 11.47 -37.85 23.69
C ASP A 117 11.94 -38.25 22.28
N ASN A 118 11.71 -37.38 21.29
CA ASN A 118 12.11 -37.60 19.89
C ASN A 118 13.43 -36.89 19.52
N LYS A 119 14.09 -36.20 20.47
CA LYS A 119 15.34 -35.46 20.26
C LYS A 119 15.29 -34.49 19.07
N LEU A 120 14.15 -33.83 18.86
CA LEU A 120 13.95 -32.94 17.71
C LEU A 120 14.85 -31.71 17.80
N ARG A 121 15.60 -31.40 16.74
CA ARG A 121 16.53 -30.26 16.68
C ARG A 121 16.47 -29.56 15.32
N PHE A 122 16.63 -28.24 15.33
CA PHE A 122 16.79 -27.48 14.09
C PHE A 122 18.15 -27.82 13.44
N PRO A 123 18.23 -27.93 12.12
CA PRO A 123 19.50 -27.98 11.41
C PRO A 123 20.15 -26.59 11.46
N GLU A 124 21.16 -26.42 12.32
CA GLU A 124 21.82 -25.12 12.57
C GLU A 124 22.63 -24.59 11.38
N HIS A 125 22.98 -25.46 10.43
CA HIS A 125 23.66 -25.07 9.19
C HIS A 125 22.73 -24.40 8.16
N LEU A 126 21.40 -24.50 8.31
CA LEU A 126 20.43 -23.89 7.41
C LEU A 126 19.97 -22.54 7.96
N ILE A 127 20.29 -21.45 7.27
CA ILE A 127 19.94 -20.09 7.71
C ILE A 127 18.50 -19.72 7.29
N TYR A 128 18.07 -20.14 6.09
CA TYR A 128 16.82 -19.67 5.46
C TYR A 128 15.68 -20.69 5.49
N PHE A 129 15.99 -21.98 5.69
CA PHE A 129 15.03 -23.08 5.52
C PHE A 129 15.00 -24.09 6.68
N SER A 130 15.62 -23.77 7.82
CA SER A 130 15.73 -24.65 9.00
C SER A 130 14.38 -25.10 9.59
N ASP A 131 13.36 -24.27 9.50
CA ASP A 131 11.99 -24.60 9.93
C ASP A 131 11.42 -25.83 9.23
N ILE A 132 11.80 -26.07 7.96
CA ILE A 132 11.19 -27.11 7.14
C ILE A 132 11.57 -28.50 7.65
N PRO A 133 12.86 -28.88 7.77
CA PRO A 133 13.21 -30.20 8.31
C PRO A 133 12.65 -30.43 9.70
N PHE A 134 12.73 -29.42 10.59
CA PHE A 134 12.22 -29.53 11.96
C PHE A 134 10.70 -29.80 11.98
N LEU A 135 9.90 -28.98 11.29
CA LEU A 135 8.45 -29.12 11.33
C LEU A 135 8.01 -30.43 10.67
N MET A 136 8.64 -30.81 9.57
CA MET A 136 8.33 -32.06 8.87
C MET A 136 8.66 -33.28 9.75
N GLU A 137 9.78 -33.27 10.45
CA GLU A 137 10.14 -34.31 11.42
C GLU A 137 9.14 -34.36 12.58
N ALA A 138 8.84 -33.22 13.20
CA ALA A 138 7.87 -33.13 14.29
C ALA A 138 6.48 -33.65 13.88
N LEU A 139 6.02 -33.32 12.66
CA LEU A 139 4.75 -33.79 12.10
C LEU A 139 4.73 -35.30 11.85
N SER A 140 5.89 -35.93 11.64
CA SER A 140 6.00 -37.39 11.46
C SER A 140 5.97 -38.16 12.79
N LYS A 141 6.16 -37.48 13.93
CA LYS A 141 6.28 -38.08 15.27
C LYS A 141 5.04 -37.87 16.16
N THR A 142 3.99 -37.26 15.63
CA THR A 142 2.74 -37.02 16.37
C THR A 142 1.52 -37.34 15.52
N ASN A 143 0.45 -37.79 16.17
CA ASN A 143 -0.89 -37.93 15.60
C ASN A 143 -1.92 -37.06 16.37
N ARG A 144 -1.47 -36.25 17.34
CA ARG A 144 -2.34 -35.39 18.18
C ARG A 144 -2.18 -33.93 17.77
N TYR A 145 -3.29 -33.31 17.38
CA TYR A 145 -3.34 -31.92 16.92
C TYR A 145 -4.52 -31.20 17.54
N LYS A 146 -4.30 -29.98 18.03
CA LYS A 146 -5.36 -29.05 18.46
C LYS A 146 -5.16 -27.71 17.77
N LYS A 147 -6.26 -27.09 17.36
CA LYS A 147 -6.28 -25.78 16.71
C LYS A 147 -7.06 -24.80 17.59
N ARG A 148 -6.53 -23.58 17.77
CA ARG A 148 -7.20 -22.49 18.47
C ARG A 148 -7.37 -21.31 17.51
N PHE A 149 -8.55 -20.69 17.49
CA PHE A 149 -8.84 -19.55 16.60
C PHE A 149 -8.58 -18.18 17.24
N GLY A 150 -8.51 -18.10 18.58
CA GLY A 150 -8.15 -16.88 19.28
C GLY A 150 -6.66 -16.55 19.14
N ALA A 151 -6.36 -15.31 18.75
CA ALA A 151 -4.99 -14.81 18.70
C ALA A 151 -4.47 -14.56 20.13
N VAL A 152 -3.34 -15.17 20.48
CA VAL A 152 -2.67 -14.96 21.78
C VAL A 152 -1.52 -13.96 21.67
N TYR A 153 -0.97 -13.78 20.47
CA TYR A 153 0.04 -12.78 20.15
C TYR A 153 -0.07 -12.38 18.67
N VAL A 154 0.43 -11.20 18.33
CA VAL A 154 0.42 -10.66 16.96
C VAL A 154 1.84 -10.53 16.43
N LYS A 155 2.14 -11.19 15.31
CA LYS A 155 3.40 -11.01 14.59
C LYS A 155 3.31 -9.78 13.69
N ARG A 156 4.14 -8.77 13.92
CA ARG A 156 4.36 -7.67 12.98
C ARG A 156 5.38 -8.07 11.92
N LYS A 157 5.21 -7.59 10.69
CA LYS A 157 6.19 -7.76 9.62
C LYS A 157 6.99 -6.47 9.50
N HIS A 158 8.27 -6.57 9.81
CA HIS A 158 9.19 -5.48 9.53
C HIS A 158 9.46 -5.42 8.01
N ASN A 159 9.01 -4.35 7.36
CA ASN A 159 9.08 -4.17 5.91
C ASN A 159 10.06 -3.04 5.51
N ASP A 160 11.20 -2.95 6.19
CA ASP A 160 12.32 -2.08 5.79
C ASP A 160 13.53 -2.90 5.34
N ALA A 161 13.55 -3.21 4.04
CA ALA A 161 14.65 -3.96 3.43
C ALA A 161 15.95 -3.15 3.26
N ILE A 162 15.97 -1.86 3.65
CA ILE A 162 17.12 -0.97 3.47
C ILE A 162 17.87 -0.82 4.79
N ASN A 163 17.20 -0.37 5.84
CA ASN A 163 17.88 -0.05 7.11
C ASN A 163 18.11 -1.28 7.98
N PHE A 164 17.10 -2.15 8.11
CA PHE A 164 17.15 -3.32 9.00
C PHE A 164 16.53 -4.55 8.32
N PRO A 165 17.12 -5.04 7.22
CA PRO A 165 16.51 -6.11 6.44
C PRO A 165 16.33 -7.37 7.27
N ALA A 166 15.10 -7.89 7.31
CA ALA A 166 14.86 -9.23 7.83
C ALA A 166 15.62 -10.26 6.96
N LEU A 167 15.98 -11.42 7.52
CA LEU A 167 16.64 -12.51 6.77
C LEU A 167 15.93 -12.85 5.45
N SER A 168 14.60 -12.74 5.41
CA SER A 168 13.79 -12.99 4.21
C SER A 168 13.96 -11.93 3.11
N GLN A 169 14.37 -10.71 3.45
CA GLN A 169 14.54 -9.56 2.56
C GLN A 169 15.97 -9.46 2.00
N THR A 170 16.95 -10.06 2.68
CA THR A 170 18.34 -10.13 2.20
C THR A 170 18.42 -10.86 0.86
N ARG A 171 19.31 -10.41 -0.05
CA ARG A 171 19.62 -11.16 -1.28
C ARG A 171 20.87 -11.97 -1.02
N ASP A 172 20.76 -13.28 -1.16
CA ASP A 172 21.86 -14.21 -0.94
C ASP A 172 21.79 -15.33 -2.00
N PRO A 173 22.85 -15.54 -2.79
CA PRO A 173 22.89 -16.61 -3.79
C PRO A 173 22.83 -18.01 -3.17
N ASN A 174 23.32 -18.20 -1.94
CA ASN A 174 23.36 -19.49 -1.23
C ASN A 174 21.95 -20.05 -0.93
N ARG A 175 20.91 -19.20 -0.99
CA ARG A 175 19.51 -19.63 -0.82
C ARG A 175 19.07 -20.72 -1.80
N PHE A 176 19.70 -20.84 -2.96
CA PHE A 176 19.42 -21.95 -3.85
C PHE A 176 19.97 -23.27 -3.29
N ASN A 177 21.21 -23.27 -2.80
CA ASN A 177 21.85 -24.44 -2.23
C ASN A 177 21.10 -24.91 -0.97
N GLU A 178 20.79 -24.00 -0.05
CA GLU A 178 20.00 -24.37 1.13
C GLU A 178 18.59 -24.89 0.79
N TYR A 179 17.98 -24.44 -0.31
CA TYR A 179 16.69 -25.01 -0.75
C TYR A 179 16.85 -26.50 -1.13
N ILE A 180 17.97 -26.86 -1.74
CA ILE A 180 18.33 -28.24 -2.09
C ILE A 180 18.67 -29.02 -0.81
N GLU A 181 19.53 -28.49 0.05
CA GLU A 181 19.92 -29.12 1.32
C GLU A 181 18.72 -29.36 2.23
N ALA A 182 17.83 -28.37 2.38
CA ALA A 182 16.61 -28.51 3.18
C ALA A 182 15.72 -29.66 2.69
N TYR A 183 15.70 -29.96 1.39
CA TYR A 183 14.98 -31.13 0.89
C TYR A 183 15.62 -32.41 1.42
N TYR A 184 16.92 -32.58 1.20
CA TYR A 184 17.69 -33.75 1.61
C TYR A 184 17.63 -34.00 3.11
N GLU A 185 17.83 -32.93 3.89
CA GLU A 185 17.72 -32.95 5.34
C GLU A 185 16.33 -33.41 5.79
N THR A 186 15.28 -32.86 5.18
CA THR A 186 13.89 -33.24 5.49
C THR A 186 13.62 -34.70 5.15
N VAL A 187 13.97 -35.14 3.95
CA VAL A 187 13.63 -36.49 3.50
C VAL A 187 14.41 -37.57 4.26
N ASN A 188 15.55 -37.24 4.86
CA ASN A 188 16.32 -38.14 5.74
C ASN A 188 15.70 -38.27 7.14
N ARG A 189 14.92 -37.28 7.58
CA ARG A 189 14.30 -37.23 8.92
C ARG A 189 12.88 -37.80 8.97
N ILE A 190 12.20 -37.94 7.83
CA ILE A 190 10.81 -38.43 7.76
C ILE A 190 10.71 -39.84 7.15
N PRO A 191 9.71 -40.66 7.55
CA PRO A 191 9.52 -42.00 6.99
C PRO A 191 9.26 -42.01 5.48
N ARG A 192 9.82 -43.01 4.79
CA ARG A 192 9.62 -43.26 3.35
C ARG A 192 9.06 -44.68 3.11
N PRO A 193 7.96 -44.87 2.36
CA PRO A 193 7.01 -43.86 1.84
C PRO A 193 6.01 -43.38 2.91
N SER A 194 5.50 -42.14 2.81
CA SER A 194 4.46 -41.59 3.71
C SER A 194 3.61 -40.51 3.02
N ASP A 195 2.36 -40.30 3.46
CA ASP A 195 1.49 -39.20 2.97
C ASP A 195 2.15 -37.83 3.17
N LEU A 196 2.87 -37.67 4.28
CA LEU A 196 3.62 -36.46 4.59
C LEU A 196 4.71 -36.18 3.53
N LYS A 197 5.49 -37.20 3.16
CA LYS A 197 6.49 -37.09 2.08
C LYS A 197 5.84 -36.80 0.73
N TYR A 198 4.74 -37.48 0.39
CA TYR A 198 4.01 -37.20 -0.85
C TYR A 198 3.59 -35.72 -0.95
N ARG A 199 3.05 -35.14 0.14
CA ARG A 199 2.65 -33.73 0.21
C ARG A 199 3.84 -32.78 0.11
N PHE A 200 4.96 -33.13 0.73
CA PHE A 200 6.20 -32.37 0.69
C PHE A 200 6.82 -32.33 -0.72
N ASP A 201 6.97 -33.49 -1.34
CA ASP A 201 7.47 -33.64 -2.71
C ASP A 201 6.61 -32.86 -3.70
N LYS A 202 5.28 -32.97 -3.58
CA LYS A 202 4.33 -32.17 -4.37
C LYS A 202 4.57 -30.67 -4.16
N LYS A 203 4.88 -30.23 -2.94
CA LYS A 203 5.17 -28.81 -2.65
C LYS A 203 6.45 -28.34 -3.35
N TYR A 204 7.51 -29.15 -3.33
CA TYR A 204 8.75 -28.89 -4.06
C TYR A 204 8.53 -28.79 -5.58
N VAL A 205 7.75 -29.69 -6.18
CA VAL A 205 7.38 -29.61 -7.61
C VAL A 205 6.69 -28.28 -7.94
N TYR A 206 5.70 -27.89 -7.13
CA TYR A 206 4.96 -26.65 -7.38
C TYR A 206 5.84 -25.42 -7.19
N TYR A 207 6.70 -25.43 -6.17
CA TYR A 207 7.62 -24.33 -5.92
C TYR A 207 8.65 -24.18 -7.05
N TYR A 208 9.30 -25.27 -7.48
CA TYR A 208 10.22 -25.26 -8.63
C TYR A 208 9.56 -24.70 -9.89
N THR A 209 8.41 -25.27 -10.28
CA THR A 209 7.73 -24.87 -11.53
C THR A 209 7.29 -23.41 -11.53
N ARG A 210 7.01 -22.84 -10.36
CA ARG A 210 6.59 -21.44 -10.20
C ARG A 210 7.75 -20.46 -10.05
N VAL A 211 8.82 -20.83 -9.33
CA VAL A 211 9.87 -19.90 -8.88
C VAL A 211 11.19 -20.12 -9.62
N HIS A 212 11.65 -21.37 -9.75
CA HIS A 212 12.97 -21.68 -10.31
C HIS A 212 12.93 -21.90 -11.82
N ALA A 213 11.93 -22.61 -12.34
CA ALA A 213 11.83 -22.87 -13.78
C ALA A 213 11.76 -21.59 -14.64
N PRO A 214 11.07 -20.49 -14.23
CA PRO A 214 11.12 -19.23 -14.97
C PRO A 214 12.52 -18.62 -15.09
N LYS A 215 13.43 -18.90 -14.12
CA LYS A 215 14.81 -18.38 -14.14
C LYS A 215 15.64 -18.93 -15.30
N LEU A 216 15.29 -20.09 -15.84
CA LEU A 216 15.92 -20.64 -17.05
C LEU A 216 15.86 -19.68 -18.24
N LYS A 217 14.77 -18.90 -18.33
CA LYS A 217 14.58 -17.86 -19.36
C LYS A 217 15.08 -16.49 -18.90
N ARG A 218 14.86 -16.14 -17.63
CA ARG A 218 15.04 -14.78 -17.09
C ARG A 218 16.47 -14.45 -16.68
N SER A 219 17.22 -15.46 -16.23
CA SER A 219 18.60 -15.27 -15.80
C SER A 219 19.48 -14.87 -16.99
N LYS A 220 20.32 -13.85 -16.76
CA LYS A 220 21.42 -13.48 -17.66
C LYS A 220 22.57 -14.50 -17.58
N ASN A 221 22.81 -15.06 -16.39
CA ASN A 221 23.86 -16.04 -16.13
C ASN A 221 23.40 -17.48 -16.47
N ASP A 222 24.29 -18.25 -17.10
CA ASP A 222 24.09 -19.64 -17.50
C ASP A 222 24.15 -20.66 -16.35
N ILE A 223 24.56 -20.29 -15.13
CA ILE A 223 24.50 -21.16 -13.92
C ILE A 223 23.11 -21.79 -13.76
N TRP A 224 22.03 -21.06 -14.08
CA TRP A 224 20.67 -21.60 -14.03
C TRP A 224 20.38 -22.68 -15.07
N ARG A 225 21.04 -22.63 -16.23
CA ARG A 225 20.88 -23.56 -17.35
C ARG A 225 21.87 -24.72 -17.28
N GLN A 226 22.96 -24.55 -16.54
CA GLN A 226 24.02 -25.54 -16.35
C GLN A 226 23.89 -26.18 -14.95
N GLU A 227 24.70 -25.75 -13.98
CA GLU A 227 24.84 -26.36 -12.66
C GLU A 227 23.52 -26.51 -11.90
N ASN A 228 22.76 -25.43 -11.74
CA ASN A 228 21.51 -25.45 -10.95
C ASN A 228 20.45 -26.35 -11.59
N PHE A 229 20.45 -26.46 -12.91
CA PHE A 229 19.54 -27.36 -13.62
C PHE A 229 19.89 -28.83 -13.37
N VAL A 230 21.18 -29.17 -13.39
CA VAL A 230 21.68 -30.52 -13.07
C VAL A 230 21.36 -30.87 -11.61
N THR A 231 21.63 -29.97 -10.67
CA THR A 231 21.32 -30.16 -9.24
C THR A 231 19.82 -30.38 -9.01
N MET A 232 18.96 -29.56 -9.63
CA MET A 232 17.51 -29.76 -9.58
C MET A 232 17.09 -31.08 -10.23
N SER A 233 17.73 -31.50 -11.32
CA SER A 233 17.44 -32.78 -11.95
C SER A 233 17.74 -33.96 -11.02
N LYS A 234 18.87 -33.91 -10.28
CA LYS A 234 19.23 -34.93 -9.28
C LYS A 234 18.15 -35.02 -8.19
N LEU A 235 17.77 -33.89 -7.58
CA LEU A 235 16.71 -33.85 -6.56
C LEU A 235 15.38 -34.42 -7.10
N PHE A 236 14.97 -34.01 -8.30
CA PHE A 236 13.69 -34.42 -8.87
C PHE A 236 13.64 -35.89 -9.31
N LYS A 237 14.78 -36.59 -9.40
CA LYS A 237 14.83 -38.04 -9.58
C LYS A 237 14.46 -38.80 -8.28
N GLU A 238 14.59 -38.16 -7.12
CA GLU A 238 14.26 -38.74 -5.80
C GLU A 238 12.83 -38.41 -5.32
N ILE A 239 12.12 -37.58 -6.08
CA ILE A 239 10.71 -37.29 -5.81
C ILE A 239 9.87 -38.54 -6.05
N ASP A 240 8.88 -38.75 -5.17
CA ASP A 240 7.94 -39.84 -5.24
C ASP A 240 7.32 -39.97 -6.66
N ARG A 241 7.39 -41.19 -7.20
CA ARG A 241 6.89 -41.51 -8.55
C ARG A 241 5.40 -41.23 -8.69
N ASP A 242 4.61 -41.38 -7.62
CA ASP A 242 3.17 -41.12 -7.65
C ASP A 242 2.85 -39.62 -7.71
N VAL A 243 3.71 -38.77 -7.13
CA VAL A 243 3.64 -37.32 -7.32
C VAL A 243 3.84 -37.00 -8.81
N ILE A 244 4.88 -37.57 -9.43
CA ILE A 244 5.21 -37.33 -10.85
C ILE A 244 4.11 -37.86 -11.78
N ARG A 245 3.57 -39.06 -11.53
CA ARG A 245 2.47 -39.66 -12.29
C ARG A 245 1.20 -38.81 -12.20
N GLY A 246 0.93 -38.21 -11.05
CA GLY A 246 -0.21 -37.33 -10.81
C GLY A 246 -0.15 -35.97 -11.51
N LEU A 247 1.02 -35.53 -11.99
CA LEU A 247 1.18 -34.23 -12.66
C LEU A 247 0.44 -34.17 -14.00
N LYS A 248 -0.09 -32.99 -14.36
CA LYS A 248 -0.79 -32.75 -15.63
C LYS A 248 -0.24 -31.51 -16.35
N GLY A 249 -0.50 -31.41 -17.65
CA GLY A 249 -0.25 -30.21 -18.47
C GLY A 249 1.19 -29.71 -18.47
N TYR A 250 1.37 -28.42 -18.20
CA TYR A 250 2.67 -27.74 -18.15
C TYR A 250 3.67 -28.42 -17.20
N ARG A 251 3.25 -28.68 -15.95
CA ARG A 251 4.13 -29.25 -14.91
C ARG A 251 4.62 -30.64 -15.31
N ARG A 252 3.75 -31.50 -15.83
CA ARG A 252 4.15 -32.86 -16.27
C ARG A 252 5.22 -32.81 -17.36
N ARG A 253 5.02 -31.97 -18.38
CA ARG A 253 5.98 -31.84 -19.50
C ARG A 253 7.31 -31.30 -19.03
N LEU A 254 7.29 -30.26 -18.19
CA LEU A 254 8.48 -29.62 -17.65
C LEU A 254 9.29 -30.57 -16.75
N ILE A 255 8.64 -31.22 -15.77
CA ILE A 255 9.34 -32.13 -14.86
C ILE A 255 9.92 -33.34 -15.60
N LYS A 256 9.23 -33.88 -16.62
CA LYS A 256 9.79 -34.93 -17.47
C LYS A 256 11.05 -34.48 -18.23
N ALA A 257 11.09 -33.24 -18.70
CA ALA A 257 12.27 -32.70 -19.38
C ALA A 257 13.42 -32.48 -18.38
N LEU A 258 13.13 -31.94 -17.19
CA LEU A 258 14.10 -31.78 -16.09
C LEU A 258 14.74 -33.12 -15.68
N ILE A 259 13.94 -34.16 -15.45
CA ILE A 259 14.45 -35.49 -15.05
C ILE A 259 15.36 -36.10 -16.13
N ARG A 260 15.06 -35.85 -17.40
CA ARG A 260 15.88 -36.25 -18.56
C ARG A 260 17.08 -35.35 -18.81
N GLN A 261 17.27 -34.32 -17.99
CA GLN A 261 18.32 -33.31 -18.15
C GLN A 261 18.28 -32.59 -19.50
N ASP A 262 17.08 -32.45 -20.09
CA ASP A 262 16.87 -31.76 -21.36
C ASP A 262 16.60 -30.26 -21.09
N VAL A 263 17.68 -29.48 -21.03
CA VAL A 263 17.67 -28.04 -20.73
C VAL A 263 16.90 -27.28 -21.81
N ASP A 264 17.19 -27.53 -23.08
CA ASP A 264 16.60 -26.80 -24.22
C ASP A 264 15.08 -27.00 -24.31
N LYS A 265 14.61 -28.23 -24.09
CA LYS A 265 13.18 -28.50 -24.03
C LYS A 265 12.54 -27.84 -22.82
N SER A 266 13.22 -27.83 -21.67
CA SER A 266 12.73 -27.14 -20.48
C SER A 266 12.57 -25.64 -20.72
N ILE A 267 13.57 -25.00 -21.35
CA ILE A 267 13.53 -23.58 -21.75
C ILE A 267 12.36 -23.33 -22.72
N ARG A 268 12.19 -24.15 -23.76
CA ARG A 268 11.07 -24.01 -24.71
C ARG A 268 9.71 -24.11 -24.03
N ILE A 269 9.52 -25.10 -23.15
CA ILE A 269 8.29 -25.30 -22.40
C ILE A 269 7.99 -24.08 -21.50
N VAL A 270 9.01 -23.59 -20.78
CA VAL A 270 8.89 -22.39 -19.92
C VAL A 270 8.56 -21.15 -20.75
N LYS A 271 9.26 -20.92 -21.88
CA LYS A 271 9.03 -19.78 -22.78
C LYS A 271 7.60 -19.74 -23.30
N MET A 272 7.09 -20.87 -23.80
CA MET A 272 5.70 -20.99 -24.28
C MET A 272 4.70 -20.74 -23.15
N HIS A 273 4.92 -21.31 -21.97
CA HIS A 273 4.04 -21.13 -20.83
C HIS A 273 3.98 -19.67 -20.36
N LEU A 274 5.13 -19.01 -20.24
CA LEU A 274 5.21 -17.60 -19.85
C LEU A 274 4.57 -16.68 -20.91
N ALA A 275 4.77 -16.97 -22.20
CA ALA A 275 4.14 -16.24 -23.29
C ALA A 275 2.60 -16.39 -23.25
N TYR A 276 2.10 -17.62 -23.10
CA TYR A 276 0.67 -17.88 -22.94
C TYR A 276 0.08 -17.16 -21.72
N LYS A 277 0.75 -17.21 -20.55
CA LYS A 277 0.29 -16.49 -19.35
C LYS A 277 0.25 -14.98 -19.57
N LYS A 278 1.29 -14.41 -20.20
CA LYS A 278 1.33 -12.98 -20.52
C LYS A 278 0.20 -12.58 -21.48
N LEU A 279 0.00 -13.35 -22.54
CA LEU A 279 -1.05 -13.09 -23.54
C LEU A 279 -2.45 -13.19 -22.94
N ARG A 280 -2.71 -14.25 -22.16
CA ARG A 280 -3.96 -14.44 -21.42
C ARG A 280 -4.22 -13.29 -20.45
N LYS A 281 -3.20 -12.83 -19.70
CA LYS A 281 -3.31 -11.67 -18.79
C LYS A 281 -3.68 -10.40 -19.56
N ILE A 282 -3.04 -10.14 -20.70
CA ILE A 282 -3.31 -8.97 -21.54
C ILE A 282 -4.76 -8.98 -22.05
N PHE A 283 -5.27 -10.12 -22.53
CA PHE A 283 -6.63 -10.19 -23.06
C PHE A 283 -7.73 -10.13 -21.99
N ARG A 284 -7.47 -10.66 -20.78
CA ARG A 284 -8.45 -10.67 -19.69
C ARG A 284 -8.46 -9.38 -18.89
N ASN A 285 -7.31 -8.70 -18.76
CA ASN A 285 -7.17 -7.53 -17.89
C ASN A 285 -6.92 -6.25 -18.69
N LYS A 286 -7.90 -5.33 -18.65
CA LYS A 286 -7.82 -4.02 -19.34
C LYS A 286 -6.62 -3.18 -18.91
N LYS A 287 -6.20 -3.24 -17.64
CA LYS A 287 -5.00 -2.54 -17.15
C LYS A 287 -3.73 -3.15 -17.75
N ALA A 288 -3.67 -4.48 -17.87
CA ALA A 288 -2.53 -5.18 -18.49
C ALA A 288 -2.42 -4.84 -19.98
N LEU A 289 -3.55 -4.81 -20.70
CA LEU A 289 -3.59 -4.32 -22.10
C LEU A 289 -3.16 -2.86 -22.19
N GLY A 290 -3.65 -2.00 -21.30
CA GLY A 290 -3.28 -0.59 -21.24
C GLY A 290 -1.78 -0.38 -20.99
N ARG A 291 -1.18 -1.09 -20.04
CA ARG A 291 0.28 -1.11 -19.80
C ARG A 291 1.05 -1.61 -21.03
N PHE A 292 0.56 -2.67 -21.69
CA PHE A 292 1.18 -3.18 -22.91
C PHE A 292 1.20 -2.11 -24.02
N LEU A 293 0.06 -1.46 -24.28
CA LEU A 293 -0.06 -0.39 -25.26
C LEU A 293 0.77 0.85 -24.88
N TYR A 294 0.78 1.22 -23.60
CA TYR A 294 1.61 2.31 -23.09
C TYR A 294 3.08 2.10 -23.47
N THR A 295 3.64 0.97 -23.08
CA THR A 295 5.06 0.66 -23.29
C THR A 295 5.42 0.46 -24.77
N HIS A 296 4.63 -0.32 -25.51
CA HIS A 296 5.04 -0.77 -26.85
C HIS A 296 4.51 0.11 -27.98
N VAL A 297 3.50 0.94 -27.73
CA VAL A 297 2.83 1.75 -28.76
C VAL A 297 2.86 3.24 -28.42
N PHE A 298 2.35 3.65 -27.26
CA PHE A 298 2.13 5.07 -26.97
C PHE A 298 3.41 5.83 -26.61
N LEU A 299 4.34 5.24 -25.87
CA LEU A 299 5.65 5.86 -25.58
C LEU A 299 6.47 6.12 -26.85
N LYS A 300 6.27 5.32 -27.90
CA LYS A 300 6.94 5.48 -29.20
C LYS A 300 6.33 6.56 -30.09
N ARG A 301 5.19 7.15 -29.70
CA ARG A 301 4.57 8.26 -30.44
C ARG A 301 5.20 9.60 -30.05
N PRO A 302 5.22 10.60 -30.95
CA PRO A 302 5.72 11.93 -30.63
C PRO A 302 4.99 12.57 -29.44
N MET A 303 5.74 13.17 -28.53
CA MET A 303 5.18 13.94 -27.42
C MET A 303 4.51 15.22 -27.93
N VAL A 304 3.48 15.71 -27.26
CA VAL A 304 2.79 16.97 -27.58
C VAL A 304 3.07 17.99 -26.48
N LYS A 305 3.91 18.99 -26.80
CA LYS A 305 4.48 19.90 -25.80
C LYS A 305 3.44 20.79 -25.09
N ASN A 306 2.36 21.19 -25.77
CA ASN A 306 1.34 22.06 -25.19
C ASN A 306 0.16 21.32 -24.53
N TRP A 307 0.29 20.01 -24.26
CA TRP A 307 -0.71 19.24 -23.51
C TRP A 307 -0.29 19.10 -22.05
N ILE A 308 -1.23 19.39 -21.14
CA ILE A 308 -1.03 19.27 -19.70
C ILE A 308 -1.98 18.20 -19.15
N LEU A 309 -1.43 17.22 -18.45
CA LEU A 309 -2.19 16.17 -17.77
C LEU A 309 -2.30 16.49 -16.27
N PHE A 310 -3.52 16.69 -15.79
CA PHE A 310 -3.82 16.96 -14.39
C PHE A 310 -4.45 15.75 -13.70
N GLU A 311 -4.06 15.52 -12.45
CA GLU A 311 -4.68 14.54 -11.57
C GLU A 311 -4.62 15.01 -10.12
N SER A 312 -5.75 14.90 -9.41
CA SER A 312 -5.83 15.11 -7.97
C SER A 312 -6.32 13.83 -7.29
N PHE A 313 -5.60 13.39 -6.24
CA PHE A 313 -5.91 12.22 -5.41
C PHE A 313 -6.34 10.98 -6.22
N PHE A 314 -5.49 10.58 -7.17
CA PHE A 314 -5.73 9.44 -8.06
C PHE A 314 -6.98 9.57 -8.96
N GLY A 315 -7.36 10.80 -9.29
CA GLY A 315 -8.51 11.14 -10.12
C GLY A 315 -9.85 11.07 -9.37
N LYS A 316 -9.85 11.16 -8.04
CA LYS A 316 -11.07 11.12 -7.22
C LYS A 316 -11.88 12.41 -7.31
N SER A 317 -11.21 13.56 -7.39
CA SER A 317 -11.83 14.89 -7.31
C SER A 317 -11.14 15.88 -8.25
N PHE A 318 -11.85 16.96 -8.58
CA PHE A 318 -11.28 18.17 -9.15
C PHE A 318 -11.04 19.14 -7.98
N SER A 319 -9.82 19.13 -7.44
CA SER A 319 -9.50 19.80 -6.17
C SER A 319 -8.00 20.00 -6.02
N ASP A 320 -7.61 20.65 -4.92
CA ASP A 320 -6.23 20.77 -4.46
C ASP A 320 -5.33 21.58 -5.42
N SER A 321 -4.02 21.60 -5.21
CA SER A 321 -3.11 22.46 -5.97
C SER A 321 -3.20 22.28 -7.50
N PRO A 322 -3.43 21.07 -8.06
CA PRO A 322 -3.67 20.89 -9.50
C PRO A 322 -4.89 21.67 -10.03
N LYS A 323 -5.97 21.84 -9.24
CA LYS A 323 -7.15 22.63 -9.64
C LYS A 323 -6.76 24.10 -9.81
N TYR A 324 -6.10 24.68 -8.81
CA TYR A 324 -5.79 26.11 -8.81
C TYR A 324 -4.74 26.47 -9.88
N ILE A 325 -3.76 25.59 -10.14
CA ILE A 325 -2.85 25.72 -11.30
C ILE A 325 -3.64 25.69 -12.61
N TYR A 326 -4.59 24.76 -12.76
CA TYR A 326 -5.40 24.64 -13.96
C TYR A 326 -6.28 25.88 -14.20
N GLU A 327 -6.93 26.38 -13.15
CA GLU A 327 -7.79 27.57 -13.23
C GLU A 327 -6.96 28.81 -13.59
N TYR A 328 -5.78 28.99 -12.97
CA TYR A 328 -4.86 30.07 -13.31
C TYR A 328 -4.41 30.01 -14.78
N ILE A 329 -3.97 28.84 -15.26
CA ILE A 329 -3.58 28.65 -16.67
C ILE A 329 -4.76 28.93 -17.61
N SER A 330 -5.96 28.46 -17.27
CA SER A 330 -7.13 28.59 -18.14
C SER A 330 -7.62 30.02 -18.24
N ALA A 331 -7.52 30.79 -17.16
CA ALA A 331 -7.89 32.20 -17.11
C ALA A 331 -6.86 33.11 -17.78
N ASN A 332 -5.55 32.87 -17.56
CA ASN A 332 -4.48 33.78 -17.97
C ASN A 332 -3.80 33.40 -19.30
N LEU A 333 -3.90 32.14 -19.73
CA LEU A 333 -3.28 31.62 -20.96
C LEU A 333 -4.29 30.88 -21.85
N PRO A 334 -5.44 31.51 -22.19
CA PRO A 334 -6.52 30.86 -22.91
C PRO A 334 -6.04 30.35 -24.28
N GLY A 335 -6.29 29.08 -24.56
CA GLY A 335 -5.93 28.44 -25.84
C GLY A 335 -4.47 28.03 -25.99
N LYS A 336 -3.53 28.51 -25.15
CA LYS A 336 -2.11 28.15 -25.21
C LYS A 336 -1.89 26.66 -24.92
N TYR A 337 -2.64 26.12 -23.95
CA TYR A 337 -2.54 24.72 -23.52
C TYR A 337 -3.83 23.95 -23.71
N LYS A 338 -3.69 22.66 -24.03
CA LYS A 338 -4.78 21.70 -23.94
C LYS A 338 -4.71 20.98 -22.60
N CYS A 339 -5.68 21.26 -21.75
CA CYS A 339 -5.77 20.68 -20.41
C CYS A 339 -6.56 19.35 -20.44
N ILE A 340 -5.95 18.29 -19.92
CA ILE A 340 -6.54 16.96 -19.82
C ILE A 340 -6.62 16.59 -18.34
N TRP A 341 -7.82 16.27 -17.87
CA TRP A 341 -8.10 15.92 -16.47
C TRP A 341 -8.40 14.44 -16.33
N ILE A 342 -7.66 13.78 -15.43
CA ILE A 342 -7.94 12.41 -14.99
C ILE A 342 -8.96 12.49 -13.85
N ILE A 343 -10.18 12.04 -14.12
CA ILE A 343 -11.29 12.06 -13.16
C ILE A 343 -12.13 10.79 -13.33
N ASN A 344 -12.33 10.07 -12.25
CA ASN A 344 -13.08 8.81 -12.22
C ASN A 344 -14.60 9.03 -12.19
N LYS A 345 -15.06 10.06 -11.48
CA LYS A 345 -16.48 10.45 -11.39
C LYS A 345 -16.95 11.12 -12.68
N ARG A 346 -17.83 10.48 -13.45
CA ARG A 346 -18.28 10.99 -14.76
C ARG A 346 -18.94 12.38 -14.68
N ARG A 347 -19.69 12.67 -13.61
CA ARG A 347 -20.48 13.91 -13.46
C ARG A 347 -19.76 15.09 -12.81
N THR A 348 -18.47 14.99 -12.46
CA THR A 348 -17.70 16.15 -11.95
C THR A 348 -17.71 17.29 -12.95
N ASN A 349 -18.16 18.45 -12.50
CA ASN A 349 -18.12 19.71 -13.23
C ASN A 349 -16.72 20.32 -13.12
N ILE A 350 -16.16 20.76 -14.24
CA ILE A 350 -14.84 21.41 -14.30
C ILE A 350 -15.04 22.68 -15.14
N PRO A 351 -14.73 23.87 -14.60
CA PRO A 351 -14.84 25.12 -15.34
C PRO A 351 -13.84 25.14 -16.50
N PHE A 352 -14.03 26.03 -17.47
CA PHE A 352 -13.17 26.19 -18.65
C PHE A 352 -13.08 24.96 -19.58
N ARG A 353 -12.41 25.14 -20.73
CA ARG A 353 -12.25 24.10 -21.75
C ARG A 353 -11.26 23.03 -21.27
N HIS A 354 -11.70 21.77 -21.25
CA HIS A 354 -10.87 20.64 -20.84
C HIS A 354 -11.23 19.34 -21.57
N LYS A 355 -10.35 18.33 -21.48
CA LYS A 355 -10.64 16.94 -21.84
C LYS A 355 -10.66 16.07 -20.60
N LYS A 356 -11.79 15.44 -20.29
CA LYS A 356 -11.91 14.49 -19.19
C LYS A 356 -11.62 13.05 -19.62
N ILE A 357 -10.84 12.32 -18.83
CA ILE A 357 -10.52 10.90 -19.02
C ILE A 357 -10.59 10.14 -17.69
N LYS A 358 -10.89 8.84 -17.74
CA LYS A 358 -10.90 7.97 -16.54
C LYS A 358 -9.52 7.37 -16.29
N ARG A 359 -9.07 7.29 -15.03
CA ARG A 359 -7.82 6.62 -14.66
C ARG A 359 -7.83 5.16 -15.13
N PHE A 360 -6.68 4.68 -15.60
CA PHE A 360 -6.49 3.34 -16.18
C PHE A 360 -7.38 2.98 -17.40
N SER A 361 -8.04 3.95 -18.04
CA SER A 361 -8.60 3.75 -19.38
C SER A 361 -7.50 3.73 -20.44
N ILE A 362 -7.76 3.21 -21.64
CA ILE A 362 -6.79 3.28 -22.76
C ILE A 362 -6.36 4.74 -23.03
N ARG A 363 -7.29 5.70 -22.90
CA ARG A 363 -7.00 7.12 -23.02
C ARG A 363 -6.03 7.63 -21.94
N TYR A 364 -6.15 7.15 -20.70
CA TYR A 364 -5.19 7.46 -19.62
C TYR A 364 -3.76 7.12 -20.03
N TYR A 365 -3.53 5.88 -20.49
CA TYR A 365 -2.21 5.46 -20.96
C TYR A 365 -1.72 6.29 -22.16
N TYR A 366 -2.62 6.60 -23.09
CA TYR A 366 -2.29 7.42 -24.26
C TYR A 366 -1.85 8.84 -23.89
N TYR A 367 -2.60 9.54 -23.02
CA TYR A 367 -2.26 10.91 -22.61
C TYR A 367 -1.04 10.93 -21.68
N LEU A 368 -0.93 9.97 -20.76
CA LEU A 368 0.23 9.84 -19.88
C LEU A 368 1.54 9.67 -20.65
N ALA A 369 1.52 8.98 -21.79
CA ALA A 369 2.69 8.80 -22.64
C ALA A 369 3.03 10.05 -23.50
N ARG A 370 2.06 10.93 -23.75
CA ARG A 370 2.18 11.96 -24.80
C ARG A 370 2.18 13.40 -24.29
N CYS A 371 1.64 13.68 -23.10
CA CYS A 371 1.60 15.05 -22.60
C CYS A 371 3.01 15.61 -22.36
N GLY A 372 3.22 16.87 -22.74
CA GLY A 372 4.45 17.61 -22.46
C GLY A 372 4.58 17.97 -20.99
N TYR A 373 3.45 18.15 -20.28
CA TYR A 373 3.41 18.47 -18.86
C TYR A 373 2.50 17.52 -18.09
N ILE A 374 2.90 17.14 -16.89
CA ILE A 374 2.14 16.32 -15.94
C ILE A 374 2.10 17.06 -14.60
N VAL A 375 0.92 17.24 -14.01
CA VAL A 375 0.69 17.99 -12.77
C VAL A 375 -0.14 17.16 -11.81
N PHE A 376 0.52 16.46 -10.88
CA PHE A 376 -0.13 15.59 -9.90
C PHE A 376 0.10 16.11 -8.48
N ASN A 377 -0.75 15.72 -7.53
CA ASN A 377 -0.58 15.95 -6.09
C ASN A 377 -0.33 14.66 -5.28
N SER A 378 -0.38 13.52 -5.97
CA SER A 378 -0.20 12.18 -5.44
C SER A 378 0.83 11.45 -6.29
N ARG A 379 1.32 10.31 -5.79
CA ARG A 379 2.28 9.49 -6.53
C ARG A 379 1.64 8.91 -7.79
N GLN A 380 2.36 8.98 -8.91
CA GLN A 380 2.05 8.25 -10.13
C GLN A 380 2.40 6.76 -9.95
N PRO A 381 1.77 5.83 -10.68
CA PRO A 381 2.12 4.41 -10.59
C PRO A 381 3.61 4.13 -10.87
N ALA A 382 4.23 3.17 -10.16
CA ALA A 382 5.68 2.89 -10.24
C ALA A 382 6.20 2.36 -11.60
N TRP A 383 5.29 1.93 -12.48
CA TRP A 383 5.58 1.47 -13.84
C TRP A 383 5.61 2.62 -14.87
N VAL A 384 5.21 3.84 -14.48
CA VAL A 384 5.26 5.01 -15.37
C VAL A 384 6.69 5.32 -15.73
N VAL A 385 6.93 5.55 -17.03
CA VAL A 385 8.24 5.90 -17.57
C VAL A 385 8.27 7.39 -17.82
N LYS A 386 9.23 8.07 -17.18
CA LYS A 386 9.58 9.46 -17.44
C LYS A 386 10.25 9.56 -18.81
N ARG A 387 9.68 10.34 -19.73
CA ARG A 387 10.26 10.56 -21.07
C ARG A 387 11.16 11.79 -21.04
N GLU A 388 12.26 11.71 -21.77
CA GLU A 388 13.09 12.88 -22.02
C GLU A 388 12.26 14.00 -22.67
N GLY A 389 12.32 15.19 -22.05
CA GLY A 389 11.62 16.38 -22.52
C GLY A 389 10.15 16.54 -22.10
N ASN A 390 9.52 15.59 -21.39
CA ASN A 390 8.29 15.92 -20.66
C ASN A 390 8.67 16.59 -19.34
N VAL A 391 7.77 17.38 -18.76
CA VAL A 391 7.94 18.00 -17.45
C VAL A 391 6.90 17.42 -16.49
N PHE A 392 7.31 17.10 -15.27
CA PHE A 392 6.49 16.53 -14.21
C PHE A 392 6.60 17.43 -12.99
N LEU A 393 5.48 18.11 -12.70
CA LEU A 393 5.26 18.88 -11.49
C LEU A 393 4.51 18.03 -10.46
N GLN A 394 5.19 17.70 -9.37
CA GLN A 394 4.59 17.13 -8.17
C GLN A 394 4.24 18.28 -7.23
N THR A 395 2.96 18.43 -6.92
CA THR A 395 2.49 19.45 -5.97
C THR A 395 2.47 18.94 -4.54
N TRP A 396 2.54 17.61 -4.34
CA TRP A 396 2.27 16.96 -3.05
C TRP A 396 0.95 17.46 -2.45
N HIS A 397 0.69 17.23 -1.16
CA HIS A 397 -0.65 17.49 -0.59
C HIS A 397 -0.62 17.99 0.85
N GLY A 398 0.44 18.66 1.28
CA GLY A 398 0.47 19.34 2.57
C GLY A 398 1.83 19.32 3.26
N THR A 399 1.98 20.20 4.25
CA THR A 399 3.14 20.17 5.16
C THR A 399 3.10 18.88 5.99
N PRO A 400 4.21 18.12 6.04
CA PRO A 400 4.20 16.82 6.71
C PRO A 400 4.26 16.98 8.23
N LEU A 401 3.23 16.49 8.93
CA LEU A 401 3.30 16.26 10.38
C LEU A 401 4.02 14.94 10.69
N LYS A 402 3.62 13.88 9.99
CA LYS A 402 4.07 12.50 10.20
C LYS A 402 5.33 12.23 9.39
N LYS A 403 6.28 11.48 9.96
CA LYS A 403 7.47 10.99 9.25
C LYS A 403 7.09 10.27 7.95
N LEU A 404 7.76 10.61 6.85
CA LEU A 404 7.47 10.08 5.52
C LEU A 404 8.63 9.26 4.97
N VAL A 405 8.30 8.15 4.30
CA VAL A 405 9.22 7.37 3.44
C VAL A 405 10.55 7.04 4.12
N PHE A 406 11.65 7.71 3.75
CA PHE A 406 12.99 7.40 4.28
C PHE A 406 13.18 7.83 5.73
N ASP A 407 12.38 8.78 6.21
CA ASP A 407 12.37 9.18 7.61
C ASP A 407 11.49 8.26 8.48
N ILE A 408 10.78 7.29 7.89
CA ILE A 408 10.07 6.25 8.66
C ILE A 408 11.07 5.18 9.08
N GLU A 409 11.16 4.97 10.40
CA GLU A 409 12.06 3.98 11.00
C GLU A 409 11.49 2.55 10.92
N ASP A 410 10.19 2.37 11.20
CA ASP A 410 9.54 1.06 11.15
C ASP A 410 8.33 1.04 10.21
N ILE A 411 8.48 0.34 9.08
CA ILE A 411 7.41 0.15 8.10
C ILE A 411 6.73 -1.18 8.37
N ASN A 412 5.55 -1.14 8.99
CA ASN A 412 4.77 -2.34 9.31
C ASN A 412 3.63 -2.60 8.32
N SER A 413 2.97 -1.52 7.88
CA SER A 413 1.75 -1.60 7.06
C SER A 413 2.01 -1.60 5.56
N ALA A 414 3.19 -1.19 5.09
CA ALA A 414 3.49 -1.10 3.66
C ALA A 414 4.35 -2.25 3.13
N THR A 415 4.45 -2.35 1.80
CA THR A 415 5.24 -3.39 1.14
C THR A 415 6.74 -3.25 1.49
N PRO A 416 7.52 -4.34 1.55
CA PRO A 416 8.99 -4.27 1.72
C PRO A 416 9.71 -3.42 0.67
N LYS A 417 9.07 -3.19 -0.49
CA LYS A 417 9.60 -2.37 -1.58
C LYS A 417 9.14 -0.91 -1.51
N TYR A 418 8.41 -0.50 -0.47
CA TYR A 418 7.80 0.83 -0.39
C TYR A 418 8.82 1.96 -0.59
N LYS A 419 9.92 1.99 0.18
CA LYS A 419 10.99 2.99 0.03
C LYS A 419 11.57 3.00 -1.39
N GLN A 420 11.84 1.83 -1.96
CA GLN A 420 12.37 1.68 -3.33
C GLN A 420 11.39 2.21 -4.40
N GLN A 421 10.10 1.92 -4.25
CA GLN A 421 9.07 2.39 -5.18
C GLN A 421 8.94 3.90 -5.13
N VAL A 422 8.89 4.49 -3.93
CA VAL A 422 8.79 5.94 -3.77
C VAL A 422 10.05 6.62 -4.28
N TYR A 423 11.23 6.08 -4.04
CA TYR A 423 12.49 6.57 -4.60
C TYR A 423 12.44 6.62 -6.14
N LYS A 424 12.06 5.51 -6.78
CA LYS A 424 11.92 5.45 -8.25
C LYS A 424 10.88 6.47 -8.76
N GLN A 425 9.75 6.61 -8.06
CA GLN A 425 8.71 7.57 -8.42
C GLN A 425 9.19 9.02 -8.28
N SER A 426 9.93 9.35 -7.22
CA SER A 426 10.39 10.72 -6.97
C SER A 426 11.43 11.18 -8.00
N ARG A 427 12.25 10.26 -8.54
CA ARG A 427 13.16 10.56 -9.66
C ARG A 427 12.46 10.98 -10.96
N ALA A 428 11.17 10.69 -11.12
CA ALA A 428 10.42 11.12 -12.29
C ALA A 428 9.93 12.57 -12.20
N TRP A 429 9.97 13.18 -11.01
CA TRP A 429 9.51 14.55 -10.77
C TRP A 429 10.63 15.54 -11.08
N ASP A 430 10.38 16.53 -11.92
CA ASP A 430 11.34 17.61 -12.16
C ASP A 430 11.20 18.71 -11.10
N TYR A 431 9.94 18.94 -10.68
CA TYR A 431 9.60 19.96 -9.69
C TYR A 431 8.77 19.36 -8.56
N LEU A 432 9.06 19.77 -7.32
CA LEU A 432 8.27 19.47 -6.14
C LEU A 432 7.94 20.75 -5.37
N ILE A 433 6.66 21.04 -5.13
CA ILE A 433 6.25 22.23 -4.38
C ILE A 433 6.48 22.03 -2.88
N ALA A 434 6.98 23.08 -2.21
CA ALA A 434 7.02 23.21 -0.76
C ALA A 434 6.29 24.49 -0.31
N ALA A 435 5.51 24.38 0.77
CA ALA A 435 4.76 25.50 1.33
C ALA A 435 5.56 26.40 2.28
N ASN A 436 6.65 25.88 2.84
CA ASN A 436 7.49 26.57 3.83
C ASN A 436 8.89 25.94 3.88
N GLY A 437 9.82 26.64 4.55
CA GLY A 437 11.21 26.19 4.70
C GLY A 437 11.32 24.80 5.32
N PHE A 438 10.52 24.54 6.36
CA PHE A 438 10.44 23.22 6.99
C PHE A 438 10.05 22.10 6.00
N SER A 439 9.01 22.31 5.18
CA SER A 439 8.59 21.32 4.18
C SER A 439 9.64 21.13 3.10
N SER A 440 10.31 22.22 2.69
CA SER A 440 11.39 22.20 1.69
C SER A 440 12.54 21.30 2.13
N GLU A 441 13.03 21.49 3.36
CA GLU A 441 14.09 20.65 3.95
C GLU A 441 13.63 19.22 4.16
N THR A 442 12.41 19.04 4.70
CA THR A 442 11.86 17.72 4.98
C THR A 442 11.69 16.91 3.69
N PHE A 443 11.17 17.49 2.61
CA PHE A 443 10.99 16.80 1.35
C PHE A 443 12.30 16.42 0.66
N LYS A 444 13.34 17.27 0.75
CA LYS A 444 14.69 16.90 0.30
C LYS A 444 15.18 15.64 1.01
N ARG A 445 15.04 15.58 2.33
CA ARG A 445 15.47 14.42 3.13
C ARG A 445 14.60 13.19 2.91
N CYS A 446 13.30 13.30 3.16
CA CYS A 446 12.39 12.15 3.22
C CYS A 446 12.18 11.48 1.86
N PHE A 447 12.30 12.22 0.75
CA PHE A 447 12.23 11.66 -0.61
C PHE A 447 13.60 11.49 -1.28
N LEU A 448 14.69 11.82 -0.57
CA LEU A 448 16.04 11.94 -1.13
C LEU A 448 16.05 12.80 -2.40
N PHE A 449 15.27 13.87 -2.41
CA PHE A 449 14.96 14.66 -3.61
C PHE A 449 16.08 15.65 -3.91
N ASP A 450 16.66 15.52 -5.11
CA ASP A 450 17.82 16.25 -5.62
C ASP A 450 17.49 17.19 -6.78
N ASN A 451 16.27 17.10 -7.34
CA ASN A 451 15.77 18.02 -8.36
C ASN A 451 15.23 19.32 -7.73
N THR A 452 14.46 20.10 -8.48
CA THR A 452 14.07 21.46 -8.08
C THR A 452 12.89 21.47 -7.10
N ILE A 453 13.12 21.96 -5.87
CA ILE A 453 12.03 22.34 -4.97
C ILE A 453 11.53 23.74 -5.35
N LEU A 454 10.22 23.89 -5.51
CA LEU A 454 9.56 25.18 -5.70
C LEU A 454 9.10 25.72 -4.35
N ASN A 455 9.81 26.72 -3.84
CA ASN A 455 9.50 27.40 -2.57
C ASN A 455 8.44 28.49 -2.79
N THR A 456 7.20 28.09 -3.10
CA THR A 456 6.18 29.03 -3.60
C THR A 456 4.99 29.23 -2.67
N GLY A 457 4.78 28.37 -1.67
CA GLY A 457 3.44 28.17 -1.11
C GLY A 457 2.65 27.15 -1.93
N TYR A 458 1.51 26.69 -1.42
CA TYR A 458 0.63 25.79 -2.18
C TYR A 458 -0.41 26.58 -2.99
N PRO A 459 -0.57 26.31 -4.30
CA PRO A 459 -1.65 26.87 -5.12
C PRO A 459 -3.04 26.74 -4.50
N ARG A 460 -3.32 25.66 -3.75
CA ARG A 460 -4.61 25.46 -3.06
C ARG A 460 -4.91 26.46 -1.93
N ASN A 461 -3.88 27.13 -1.42
CA ASN A 461 -4.00 28.11 -0.34
C ASN A 461 -4.21 29.54 -0.89
N ASP A 462 -4.09 29.76 -2.20
CA ASP A 462 -4.26 31.09 -2.80
C ASP A 462 -5.62 31.72 -2.47
N ILE A 463 -6.68 30.90 -2.45
CA ILE A 463 -8.04 31.31 -2.11
C ILE A 463 -8.17 31.90 -0.69
N LEU A 464 -7.31 31.46 0.25
CA LEU A 464 -7.35 31.91 1.65
C LEU A 464 -6.80 33.35 1.80
N HIS A 465 -6.01 33.80 0.82
CA HIS A 465 -5.42 35.14 0.73
C HIS A 465 -6.08 36.01 -0.34
N SER A 466 -7.15 35.53 -0.98
CA SER A 466 -7.87 36.29 -1.99
C SER A 466 -8.46 37.58 -1.41
N PRO A 467 -8.38 38.72 -2.12
CA PRO A 467 -9.04 39.96 -1.71
C PRO A 467 -10.57 39.79 -1.64
N ASP A 468 -11.14 38.90 -2.44
CA ASP A 468 -12.59 38.65 -2.52
C ASP A 468 -13.05 37.49 -1.63
N ARG A 469 -12.20 37.03 -0.70
CA ARG A 469 -12.45 35.82 0.10
C ARG A 469 -13.79 35.83 0.85
N ASP A 470 -14.23 36.98 1.34
CA ASP A 470 -15.49 37.09 2.09
C ASP A 470 -16.70 36.91 1.15
N GLN A 471 -16.62 37.43 -0.08
CA GLN A 471 -17.65 37.22 -1.10
C GLN A 471 -17.70 35.75 -1.55
N ILE A 472 -16.52 35.15 -1.74
CA ILE A 472 -16.41 33.72 -2.07
C ILE A 472 -17.00 32.87 -0.94
N ALA A 473 -16.67 33.17 0.32
CA ALA A 473 -17.22 32.48 1.48
C ALA A 473 -18.75 32.57 1.52
N ALA A 474 -19.34 33.75 1.26
CA ALA A 474 -20.79 33.93 1.21
C ALA A 474 -21.46 33.09 0.10
N ILE A 475 -20.84 33.00 -1.08
CA ILE A 475 -21.31 32.13 -2.17
C ILE A 475 -21.26 30.64 -1.74
N MET A 476 -20.18 30.22 -1.09
CA MET A 476 -20.03 28.83 -0.64
C MET A 476 -21.00 28.47 0.49
N ARG A 477 -21.24 29.37 1.45
CA ARG A 477 -22.25 29.19 2.51
C ARG A 477 -23.63 28.95 1.92
N ARG A 478 -24.06 29.79 0.95
CA ARG A 478 -25.34 29.61 0.24
C ARG A 478 -25.40 28.28 -0.52
N ARG A 479 -24.32 27.88 -1.19
CA ARG A 479 -24.24 26.61 -1.91
C ARG A 479 -24.34 25.38 -1.01
N LEU A 480 -23.84 25.48 0.22
CA LEU A 480 -23.91 24.44 1.23
C LEU A 480 -25.27 24.41 1.98
N GLY A 481 -26.14 25.41 1.75
CA GLY A 481 -27.41 25.52 2.46
C GLY A 481 -27.25 25.87 3.94
N ILE A 482 -26.21 26.64 4.27
CA ILE A 482 -25.86 27.01 5.64
C ILE A 482 -26.56 28.34 6.01
N PRO A 483 -27.20 28.44 7.20
CA PRO A 483 -27.75 29.69 7.71
C PRO A 483 -26.70 30.80 7.85
N GLU A 484 -27.07 32.05 7.56
CA GLU A 484 -26.15 33.19 7.59
C GLU A 484 -25.81 33.67 9.01
N ASP A 485 -26.69 33.39 9.98
CA ASP A 485 -26.61 33.80 11.38
C ASP A 485 -25.73 32.89 12.26
N LYS A 486 -25.27 31.75 11.73
CA LYS A 486 -24.46 30.77 12.48
C LYS A 486 -22.97 30.91 12.20
N LYS A 487 -22.17 30.72 13.27
CA LYS A 487 -20.73 30.46 13.18
C LYS A 487 -20.48 29.01 12.80
N ILE A 488 -19.41 28.75 12.06
CA ILE A 488 -19.13 27.44 11.46
C ILE A 488 -17.89 26.82 12.10
N ILE A 489 -18.05 25.61 12.65
CA ILE A 489 -16.97 24.77 13.14
C ILE A 489 -16.66 23.71 12.07
N LEU A 490 -15.42 23.62 11.62
CA LEU A 490 -14.97 22.50 10.78
C LEU A 490 -14.31 21.45 11.66
N TYR A 491 -14.83 20.22 11.67
CA TYR A 491 -14.19 19.08 12.29
C TYR A 491 -13.56 18.17 11.22
N ALA A 492 -12.24 18.06 11.23
CA ALA A 492 -11.46 17.32 10.24
C ALA A 492 -10.44 16.36 10.91
N PRO A 493 -10.90 15.23 11.47
CA PRO A 493 -10.03 14.26 12.13
C PRO A 493 -9.21 13.42 11.13
N THR A 494 -8.09 12.88 11.59
CA THR A 494 -7.31 11.90 10.83
C THR A 494 -7.88 10.50 10.92
N TRP A 495 -7.59 9.72 9.90
CA TRP A 495 -7.93 8.30 9.87
C TRP A 495 -6.95 7.46 10.70
N ARG A 496 -7.46 6.40 11.34
CA ARG A 496 -6.73 5.48 12.22
C ARG A 496 -6.52 4.12 11.53
N ASP A 497 -5.27 3.64 11.51
CA ASP A 497 -4.88 2.36 10.85
C ASP A 497 -5.50 1.13 11.54
N ASP A 498 -5.80 1.24 12.84
CA ASP A 498 -6.23 0.17 13.73
C ASP A 498 -7.75 0.00 13.85
N GLU A 499 -8.54 0.90 13.27
CA GLU A 499 -10.00 0.77 13.10
C GLU A 499 -10.36 -0.11 11.88
N PHE A 500 -9.57 -1.17 11.66
CA PHE A 500 -9.70 -2.10 10.54
C PHE A 500 -10.82 -3.11 10.82
N TYR A 501 -11.91 -3.04 10.03
CA TYR A 501 -13.03 -3.98 10.15
C TYR A 501 -12.97 -5.07 9.08
N ASP A 502 -12.78 -4.70 7.81
CA ASP A 502 -12.62 -5.63 6.68
C ASP A 502 -11.74 -4.99 5.59
N LYS A 503 -11.36 -5.74 4.54
CA LYS A 503 -10.48 -5.28 3.45
C LYS A 503 -10.96 -3.96 2.83
N GLY A 504 -10.31 -2.86 3.21
CA GLY A 504 -10.57 -1.54 2.64
C GLY A 504 -11.84 -0.87 3.19
N LEU A 505 -12.45 -1.42 4.25
CA LEU A 505 -13.59 -0.85 4.96
C LEU A 505 -13.18 -0.55 6.40
N TYR A 506 -13.18 0.74 6.75
CA TYR A 506 -12.83 1.25 8.07
C TYR A 506 -14.03 1.95 8.66
N LYS A 507 -14.39 1.58 9.90
CA LYS A 507 -15.41 2.30 10.67
C LYS A 507 -14.75 3.51 11.29
N PHE A 508 -15.33 4.69 11.08
CA PHE A 508 -14.97 5.88 11.83
C PHE A 508 -15.86 5.93 13.07
N GLU A 509 -15.27 5.77 14.25
CA GLU A 509 -15.98 6.02 15.50
C GLU A 509 -15.90 7.52 15.81
N LEU A 510 -17.05 8.19 15.75
CA LEU A 510 -17.10 9.61 16.08
C LEU A 510 -17.01 9.78 17.60
N HIS A 511 -15.84 10.13 18.11
CA HIS A 511 -15.61 10.35 19.54
C HIS A 511 -16.20 11.67 20.09
N LEU A 512 -16.60 12.59 19.21
CA LEU A 512 -17.32 13.79 19.60
C LEU A 512 -18.80 13.47 19.84
N ASN A 513 -19.31 13.80 21.03
CA ASN A 513 -20.73 13.70 21.33
C ASN A 513 -21.49 14.89 20.70
N LEU A 514 -21.93 14.72 19.44
CA LEU A 514 -22.62 15.77 18.69
C LEU A 514 -23.97 16.18 19.30
N ASP A 515 -24.68 15.27 19.99
CA ASP A 515 -25.94 15.61 20.66
C ASP A 515 -25.72 16.58 21.83
N LEU A 516 -24.66 16.35 22.61
CA LEU A 516 -24.25 17.27 23.66
C LEU A 516 -23.83 18.62 23.08
N MET A 517 -22.99 18.61 22.04
CA MET A 517 -22.58 19.83 21.36
C MET A 517 -23.78 20.61 20.79
N ARG A 518 -24.76 19.94 20.19
CA ARG A 518 -26.00 20.58 19.70
C ARG A 518 -26.76 21.28 20.81
N LYS A 519 -26.95 20.61 21.96
CA LYS A 519 -27.68 21.17 23.11
C LYS A 519 -27.02 22.43 23.65
N VAL A 520 -25.70 22.53 23.57
CA VAL A 520 -24.92 23.60 24.21
C VAL A 520 -24.55 24.72 23.24
N LEU A 521 -24.28 24.38 21.98
CA LEU A 521 -23.72 25.29 20.98
C LEU A 521 -24.66 25.58 19.82
N GLY A 522 -25.76 24.83 19.67
CA GLY A 522 -26.61 24.84 18.48
C GLY A 522 -27.30 26.16 18.17
N ASP A 523 -27.42 27.07 19.15
CA ASP A 523 -28.00 28.40 18.98
C ASP A 523 -27.05 29.38 18.27
N GLU A 524 -25.73 29.19 18.37
CA GLU A 524 -24.73 30.08 17.77
C GLU A 524 -23.90 29.39 16.67
N TYR A 525 -23.70 28.08 16.79
CA TYR A 525 -22.78 27.31 15.96
C TYR A 525 -23.47 26.19 15.19
N LEU A 526 -22.85 25.83 14.07
CA LEU A 526 -23.05 24.56 13.39
C LEU A 526 -21.69 23.90 13.14
N ILE A 527 -21.71 22.60 12.85
CA ILE A 527 -20.51 21.80 12.61
C ILE A 527 -20.52 21.15 11.22
N LEU A 528 -19.44 21.36 10.47
CA LEU A 528 -19.12 20.66 9.23
C LEU A 528 -18.18 19.51 9.55
N ILE A 529 -18.57 18.29 9.23
CA ILE A 529 -17.76 17.09 9.50
C ILE A 529 -17.11 16.61 8.21
N ARG A 530 -15.78 16.61 8.20
CA ARG A 530 -14.93 16.22 7.09
C ARG A 530 -14.11 14.99 7.46
N THR A 531 -14.70 13.81 7.27
CA THR A 531 -13.97 12.55 7.42
C THR A 531 -13.02 12.28 6.25
N HIS A 532 -11.98 11.48 6.51
CA HIS A 532 -11.04 11.05 5.48
C HIS A 532 -11.71 10.17 4.42
N TYR A 533 -11.29 10.27 3.17
CA TYR A 533 -11.87 9.52 2.04
C TYR A 533 -11.70 7.99 2.11
N PHE A 534 -10.94 7.46 3.07
CA PHE A 534 -10.78 6.02 3.31
C PHE A 534 -11.87 5.45 4.22
N ILE A 535 -12.64 6.32 4.88
CA ILE A 535 -13.77 5.92 5.71
C ILE A 535 -14.91 5.58 4.75
N ALA A 536 -15.33 4.31 4.80
CA ALA A 536 -16.30 3.75 3.86
C ALA A 536 -17.74 4.15 4.20
N ASP A 537 -18.00 4.39 5.49
CA ASP A 537 -19.32 4.72 5.99
C ASP A 537 -19.62 6.21 5.82
N SER A 538 -20.73 6.52 5.14
CA SER A 538 -21.33 7.84 5.26
C SER A 538 -21.95 7.94 6.65
N LEU A 539 -21.36 8.76 7.52
CA LEU A 539 -22.00 9.21 8.76
C LEU A 539 -23.41 9.71 8.43
N ASP A 540 -24.42 9.03 8.98
CA ASP A 540 -25.81 9.49 8.98
C ASP A 540 -25.97 10.52 10.09
N LEU A 541 -26.22 11.76 9.69
CA LEU A 541 -26.41 12.90 10.59
C LEU A 541 -27.85 13.44 10.52
N SER A 542 -28.79 12.67 9.98
CA SER A 542 -30.19 13.10 9.80
C SER A 542 -30.84 13.57 11.10
N ALA A 543 -30.55 12.90 12.23
CA ALA A 543 -31.04 13.28 13.57
C ALA A 543 -30.47 14.61 14.11
N LEU A 544 -29.42 15.14 13.47
CA LEU A 544 -28.70 16.36 13.82
C LEU A 544 -28.84 17.45 12.75
N SER A 545 -29.84 17.32 11.87
CA SER A 545 -30.14 18.30 10.83
C SER A 545 -30.26 19.72 11.40
N GLY A 546 -29.70 20.70 10.69
CA GLY A 546 -29.60 22.09 11.15
C GLY A 546 -28.40 22.39 12.05
N PHE A 547 -27.75 21.37 12.62
CA PHE A 547 -26.54 21.52 13.44
C PHE A 547 -25.31 20.86 12.82
N ALA A 548 -25.39 19.59 12.40
CA ALA A 548 -24.25 18.83 11.88
C ALA A 548 -24.41 18.47 10.40
N TYR A 549 -23.40 18.79 9.59
CA TYR A 549 -23.40 18.56 8.15
C TYR A 549 -22.24 17.67 7.73
N ASN A 550 -22.53 16.58 7.04
CA ASN A 550 -21.51 15.70 6.49
C ASN A 550 -20.98 16.27 5.17
N VAL A 551 -19.78 16.85 5.21
CA VAL A 551 -19.12 17.45 4.04
C VAL A 551 -17.98 16.58 3.52
N SER A 552 -17.87 15.30 3.91
CA SER A 552 -16.81 14.38 3.48
C SER A 552 -16.75 14.13 1.96
N LYS A 553 -17.85 14.38 1.24
CA LYS A 553 -17.92 14.27 -0.22
C LYS A 553 -17.65 15.57 -0.97
N TYR A 554 -17.49 16.69 -0.25
CA TYR A 554 -17.15 17.97 -0.87
C TYR A 554 -15.76 17.89 -1.52
N ASP A 555 -15.59 18.35 -2.75
CA ASP A 555 -14.34 18.05 -3.46
C ASP A 555 -13.17 18.91 -2.94
N ASP A 556 -13.39 20.18 -2.60
CA ASP A 556 -12.33 21.13 -2.23
C ASP A 556 -12.38 21.57 -0.75
N ILE A 557 -11.36 21.19 0.01
CA ILE A 557 -11.29 21.53 1.45
C ILE A 557 -10.90 22.99 1.69
N SER A 558 -10.20 23.65 0.77
CA SER A 558 -9.81 25.05 0.94
C SER A 558 -11.03 25.98 0.99
N GLU A 559 -12.09 25.64 0.24
CA GLU A 559 -13.38 26.33 0.32
C GLU A 559 -14.06 26.12 1.67
N LEU A 560 -13.92 24.94 2.28
CA LEU A 560 -14.44 24.66 3.62
C LEU A 560 -13.67 25.43 4.70
N TYR A 561 -12.35 25.57 4.58
CA TYR A 561 -11.58 26.42 5.50
C TYR A 561 -12.10 27.86 5.47
N LEU A 562 -12.33 28.40 4.27
CA LEU A 562 -12.71 29.78 4.06
C LEU A 562 -14.03 30.15 4.76
N VAL A 563 -15.01 29.23 4.75
CA VAL A 563 -16.31 29.46 5.43
C VAL A 563 -16.26 29.22 6.93
N SER A 564 -15.23 28.54 7.45
CA SER A 564 -15.19 28.05 8.83
C SER A 564 -14.50 29.03 9.78
N ASP A 565 -15.13 29.29 10.93
CA ASP A 565 -14.66 30.21 11.96
C ASP A 565 -13.69 29.53 12.94
N ILE A 566 -13.88 28.22 13.19
CA ILE A 566 -13.05 27.39 14.08
C ILE A 566 -12.71 26.09 13.37
N LEU A 567 -11.47 25.61 13.52
CA LEU A 567 -11.08 24.25 13.13
C LEU A 567 -10.90 23.37 14.37
N ILE A 568 -11.56 22.22 14.38
CA ILE A 568 -11.27 21.11 15.29
C ILE A 568 -10.56 20.02 14.47
N THR A 569 -9.37 19.61 14.90
CA THR A 569 -8.61 18.53 14.24
C THR A 569 -7.76 17.77 15.26
N ASP A 570 -6.91 16.87 14.78
CA ASP A 570 -6.00 16.06 15.59
C ASP A 570 -4.58 16.08 14.96
N TYR A 571 -4.12 14.97 14.41
CA TYR A 571 -2.82 14.77 13.77
C TYR A 571 -2.88 15.00 12.25
N SER A 572 -3.79 15.87 11.79
CA SER A 572 -4.02 16.13 10.37
C SER A 572 -3.16 17.26 9.87
N SER A 573 -2.59 17.17 8.67
CA SER A 573 -1.82 18.28 8.10
C SER A 573 -2.68 19.51 7.75
N VAL A 574 -4.01 19.42 7.86
CA VAL A 574 -4.95 20.51 7.50
C VAL A 574 -4.77 21.76 8.37
N PHE A 575 -4.28 21.63 9.61
CA PHE A 575 -4.05 22.80 10.46
C PHE A 575 -2.93 23.71 9.93
N PHE A 576 -1.95 23.17 9.17
CA PHE A 576 -0.95 24.01 8.52
C PHE A 576 -1.57 24.93 7.47
N ASP A 577 -2.54 24.43 6.70
CA ASP A 577 -3.24 25.23 5.68
C ASP A 577 -4.23 26.20 6.33
N PHE A 578 -5.04 25.71 7.28
CA PHE A 578 -6.04 26.53 7.98
C PHE A 578 -5.40 27.70 8.74
N ALA A 579 -4.16 27.53 9.21
CA ALA A 579 -3.42 28.56 9.93
C ALA A 579 -3.29 29.89 9.14
N ASN A 580 -3.32 29.84 7.80
CA ASN A 580 -3.31 31.01 6.92
C ASN A 580 -4.44 32.00 7.22
N LEU A 581 -5.59 31.53 7.71
CA LEU A 581 -6.75 32.37 8.02
C LEU A 581 -6.61 33.13 9.34
N LYS A 582 -5.60 32.79 10.17
CA LYS A 582 -5.40 33.38 11.51
C LYS A 582 -6.64 33.21 12.41
N ARG A 583 -7.28 32.04 12.31
CA ARG A 583 -8.50 31.67 13.04
C ARG A 583 -8.21 30.60 14.09
N PRO A 584 -8.94 30.57 15.21
CA PRO A 584 -8.67 29.66 16.31
C PRO A 584 -8.80 28.18 15.90
N MET A 585 -7.97 27.35 16.52
CA MET A 585 -7.90 25.90 16.30
C MET A 585 -7.96 25.16 17.63
N ILE A 586 -8.62 24.01 17.66
CA ILE A 586 -8.73 23.11 18.82
C ILE A 586 -8.26 21.71 18.38
N PHE A 587 -7.38 21.10 19.17
CA PHE A 587 -6.79 19.80 18.85
C PHE A 587 -7.41 18.71 19.73
N PHE A 588 -8.40 18.00 19.19
CA PHE A 588 -9.09 16.91 19.89
C PHE A 588 -8.31 15.60 19.77
N THR A 589 -7.42 15.37 20.73
CA THR A 589 -6.39 14.32 20.73
C THR A 589 -6.65 13.24 21.78
N TYR A 590 -7.85 12.66 21.75
CA TYR A 590 -8.33 11.64 22.70
C TYR A 590 -7.44 10.39 22.80
N ASP A 591 -6.56 10.14 21.83
CA ASP A 591 -5.68 8.98 21.75
C ASP A 591 -4.19 9.33 21.61
N LEU A 592 -3.77 10.48 22.14
CA LEU A 592 -2.41 11.02 21.98
C LEU A 592 -1.29 10.06 22.38
N GLU A 593 -1.41 9.43 23.55
CA GLU A 593 -0.40 8.50 24.07
C GLU A 593 -0.19 7.33 23.09
N LYS A 594 -1.28 6.72 22.65
CA LYS A 594 -1.27 5.63 21.68
C LYS A 594 -0.70 6.06 20.32
N TYR A 595 -1.06 7.26 19.87
CA TYR A 595 -0.65 7.74 18.54
C TYR A 595 0.84 8.08 18.47
N ARG A 596 1.37 8.75 19.50
CA ARG A 596 2.78 9.17 19.58
C ARG A 596 3.73 7.98 19.60
N ASP A 597 3.42 6.97 20.42
CA ASP A 597 4.38 5.93 20.73
C ASP A 597 4.32 4.73 19.77
N VAL A 598 3.25 4.59 18.97
CA VAL A 598 2.99 3.36 18.20
C VAL A 598 2.85 3.58 16.69
N LEU A 599 2.27 4.70 16.23
CA LEU A 599 1.64 4.73 14.90
C LEU A 599 2.45 5.42 13.80
N ARG A 600 3.27 6.44 14.12
CA ARG A 600 4.22 7.14 13.23
C ARG A 600 4.83 8.30 14.01
N GLY A 601 6.16 8.38 14.10
CA GLY A 601 6.80 9.55 14.73
C GLY A 601 6.42 10.86 14.01
N PHE A 602 6.33 11.96 14.77
CA PHE A 602 6.10 13.30 14.24
C PHE A 602 7.42 14.02 13.95
N TYR A 603 7.37 14.99 13.04
CA TYR A 603 8.47 15.91 12.79
C TYR A 603 8.48 17.12 13.75
N ILE A 604 7.35 17.42 14.38
CA ILE A 604 7.21 18.51 15.35
C ILE A 604 6.64 17.96 16.66
N ASP A 605 6.92 18.64 17.75
CA ASP A 605 6.32 18.37 19.05
C ASP A 605 4.93 18.99 19.11
N ILE A 606 3.89 18.15 18.99
CA ILE A 606 2.51 18.63 18.95
C ILE A 606 2.11 19.33 20.27
N GLU A 607 2.64 18.89 21.42
CA GLU A 607 2.31 19.48 22.72
C GLU A 607 2.87 20.90 22.87
N ARG A 608 4.01 21.17 22.22
CA ARG A 608 4.75 22.43 22.35
C ARG A 608 4.59 23.39 21.18
N GLU A 609 4.25 22.90 19.99
CA GLU A 609 4.30 23.71 18.77
C GLU A 609 2.93 24.07 18.17
N VAL A 610 1.87 23.28 18.37
CA VAL A 610 0.58 23.57 17.69
C VAL A 610 -0.13 24.84 18.19
N PRO A 611 -0.83 25.57 17.31
CA PRO A 611 -1.41 26.88 17.62
C PRO A 611 -2.80 26.82 18.28
N GLY A 612 -2.97 25.95 19.29
CA GLY A 612 -4.24 25.77 19.99
C GLY A 612 -4.17 24.74 21.13
N PRO A 613 -5.22 24.63 21.96
CA PRO A 613 -5.25 23.69 23.07
C PRO A 613 -5.36 22.25 22.59
N LEU A 614 -4.66 21.35 23.29
CA LEU A 614 -4.91 19.92 23.22
C LEU A 614 -6.02 19.59 24.21
N VAL A 615 -7.07 18.95 23.72
CA VAL A 615 -8.23 18.54 24.51
C VAL A 615 -8.54 17.07 24.25
N PHE A 616 -9.06 16.39 25.26
CA PHE A 616 -9.18 14.92 25.29
C PHE A 616 -10.63 14.45 25.39
N THR A 617 -11.55 15.33 25.78
CA THR A 617 -12.97 15.02 25.97
C THR A 617 -13.89 15.96 25.20
N THR A 618 -15.15 15.56 24.99
CA THR A 618 -16.14 16.45 24.33
C THR A 618 -16.45 17.67 25.19
N ASP A 619 -16.47 17.55 26.51
CA ASP A 619 -16.71 18.67 27.42
C ASP A 619 -15.60 19.73 27.31
N GLU A 620 -14.33 19.32 27.28
CA GLU A 620 -13.21 20.25 27.06
C GLU A 620 -13.28 20.95 25.69
N VAL A 621 -13.76 20.26 24.64
CA VAL A 621 -14.00 20.87 23.33
C VAL A 621 -15.08 21.96 23.45
N ILE A 622 -16.18 21.68 24.13
CA ILE A 622 -17.28 22.62 24.34
C ILE A 622 -16.81 23.84 25.14
N ASP A 623 -16.06 23.63 26.21
CA ASP A 623 -15.52 24.70 27.05
C ASP A 623 -14.54 25.59 26.28
N ALA A 624 -13.67 24.99 25.45
CA ALA A 624 -12.77 25.73 24.58
C ALA A 624 -13.53 26.58 23.53
N ILE A 625 -14.66 26.08 23.00
CA ILE A 625 -15.51 26.84 22.05
C ILE A 625 -16.22 28.00 22.76
N LYS A 626 -16.79 27.78 23.95
CA LYS A 626 -17.42 28.86 24.74
C LYS A 626 -16.42 29.94 25.13
N GLY A 627 -15.19 29.54 25.44
CA GLY A 627 -14.07 30.41 25.80
C GLY A 627 -13.17 30.81 24.62
N ILE A 628 -13.65 30.78 23.37
CA ILE A 628 -12.79 30.88 22.18
C ILE A 628 -11.94 32.16 22.14
N ASP A 629 -12.45 33.28 22.66
CA ASP A 629 -11.70 34.54 22.75
C ASP A 629 -10.54 34.45 23.73
N LEU A 630 -10.72 33.75 24.85
CA LEU A 630 -9.67 33.49 25.82
C LEU A 630 -8.61 32.54 25.21
N VAL A 631 -9.05 31.48 24.52
CA VAL A 631 -8.16 30.59 23.77
C VAL A 631 -7.33 31.38 22.75
N THR A 632 -7.97 32.25 21.97
CA THR A 632 -7.29 33.08 20.96
C THR A 632 -6.24 33.98 21.60
N LYS A 633 -6.54 34.57 22.77
CA LYS A 633 -5.59 35.41 23.51
C LYS A 633 -4.43 34.58 24.08
N GLN A 634 -4.71 33.44 24.70
CA GLN A 634 -3.72 32.57 25.34
C GLN A 634 -2.71 31.99 24.33
N TYR A 635 -3.19 31.62 23.15
CA TYR A 635 -2.37 30.98 22.11
C TYR A 635 -1.80 31.98 21.08
N LYS A 636 -2.00 33.29 21.26
CA LYS A 636 -1.63 34.32 20.27
C LYS A 636 -0.16 34.26 19.82
N GLU A 637 0.79 34.23 20.76
CA GLU A 637 2.22 34.22 20.42
C GLU A 637 2.64 32.90 19.77
N ARG A 638 2.15 31.78 20.29
CA ARG A 638 2.38 30.45 19.70
C ARG A 638 1.81 30.34 18.29
N TYR A 639 0.63 30.93 18.05
CA TYR A 639 0.06 31.04 16.72
C TYR A 639 0.94 31.88 15.80
N LYS A 640 1.44 33.03 16.27
CA LYS A 640 2.32 33.91 15.48
C LYS A 640 3.62 33.20 15.08
N GLU A 641 4.26 32.48 16.01
CA GLU A 641 5.44 31.65 15.72
C GLU A 641 5.12 30.56 14.69
N PHE A 642 4.01 29.84 14.88
CA PHE A 642 3.54 28.82 13.95
C PHE A 642 3.29 29.40 12.56
N TYR A 643 2.56 30.52 12.46
CA TYR A 643 2.26 31.21 11.21
C TYR A 643 3.53 31.64 10.49
N ASN A 644 4.49 32.27 11.19
CA ASN A 644 5.74 32.72 10.60
C ASN A 644 6.55 31.55 10.04
N ARG A 645 6.56 30.41 10.73
CA ARG A 645 7.31 29.23 10.31
C ARG A 645 6.66 28.46 9.16
N PHE A 646 5.33 28.33 9.16
CA PHE A 646 4.63 27.42 8.24
C PHE A 646 3.79 28.11 7.15
N CYS A 647 3.37 29.36 7.35
CA CYS A 647 2.50 30.10 6.44
C CYS A 647 3.18 31.29 5.76
N GLY A 648 4.41 31.65 6.18
CA GLY A 648 5.07 32.90 5.77
C GLY A 648 5.37 33.07 4.27
N TRP A 649 5.21 32.02 3.45
CA TRP A 649 5.40 32.08 1.99
C TRP A 649 4.09 32.29 1.20
N GLU A 650 2.94 32.13 1.86
CA GLU A 650 1.63 32.19 1.23
C GLU A 650 1.17 33.65 1.10
N ASP A 651 0.95 34.10 -0.13
CA ASP A 651 0.58 35.48 -0.46
C ASP A 651 -0.54 35.58 -1.53
N GLY A 652 -1.22 34.47 -1.82
CA GLY A 652 -2.25 34.42 -2.85
C GLY A 652 -1.72 34.32 -4.28
N GLN A 653 -0.42 34.15 -4.48
CA GLN A 653 0.22 34.12 -5.80
C GLN A 653 0.96 32.80 -6.09
N ALA A 654 0.74 31.74 -5.31
CA ALA A 654 1.44 30.47 -5.50
C ALA A 654 1.14 29.85 -6.87
N SER A 655 -0.11 29.87 -7.34
CA SER A 655 -0.49 29.40 -8.68
C SER A 655 0.29 30.13 -9.77
N LYS A 656 0.40 31.45 -9.67
CA LYS A 656 1.16 32.28 -10.61
C LYS A 656 2.64 31.90 -10.61
N LYS A 657 3.29 31.92 -9.44
CA LYS A 657 4.71 31.61 -9.26
C LYS A 657 5.06 30.22 -9.83
N VAL A 658 4.21 29.23 -9.55
CA VAL A 658 4.37 27.87 -10.08
C VAL A 658 4.23 27.84 -11.60
N VAL A 659 3.22 28.54 -12.14
CA VAL A 659 2.98 28.55 -13.59
C VAL A 659 4.14 29.20 -14.34
N GLU A 660 4.63 30.33 -13.86
CA GLU A 660 5.80 31.03 -14.42
C GLU A 660 7.09 30.21 -14.32
N SER A 661 7.27 29.44 -13.24
CA SER A 661 8.47 28.62 -13.01
C SER A 661 8.51 27.36 -13.88
N VAL A 662 7.36 26.71 -14.12
CA VAL A 662 7.31 25.36 -14.69
C VAL A 662 6.94 25.36 -16.17
N PHE A 663 5.95 26.17 -16.54
CA PHE A 663 5.44 26.19 -17.89
C PHE A 663 6.19 27.29 -18.61
N LYS A 664 7.00 26.94 -19.61
CA LYS A 664 7.86 27.88 -20.34
C LYS A 664 6.98 28.93 -21.04
N ILE A 665 6.61 29.99 -20.34
CA ILE A 665 5.98 31.18 -20.89
C ILE A 665 7.10 31.93 -21.61
N ARG A 666 7.48 31.46 -22.79
CA ARG A 666 8.14 32.35 -23.75
C ARG A 666 7.05 33.06 -24.54
N GLU A 667 7.24 34.36 -24.68
CA GLU A 667 6.53 35.28 -25.58
C GLU A 667 6.48 34.75 -27.01
#